data_AF-A0A438BSQ9-F1
#
_entry.id   AF-A0A438BSQ9-F1
#
_cell.length_a   1.000
_cell.length_b   1.000
_cell.length_c   1.000
_cell.angle_alpha   90.00
_cell.angle_beta   90.00
_cell.angle_gamma   90.00
#
_symmetry.space_group_name_H-M   'P 1'
#
loop_
_entity.id
_entity.type
_entity.pdbx_description
1 polymer ?
#
loop_
_entity_poly.entity_id
_entity_poly.type
_entity_poly.pdbx_seq_one_letter_code
_entity_poly.pdbx_strand_id
1 'polypeptide(L)'
;MRRGKRVGEIHIMVFPFPLQGHINPMLQFFKRLASKGLKVTLLMAASSINKSVQDQASSSINIELIANYESDPDKKQEDIKAYLEKFKILASQSLSEVIEKHNRSDHPAKILVYDSIMPWAQDLAEPLGLEGARFFTQSCAVSTIYYHANQGAFKNPLEGSTVSLPSMPILGINDMPSFMREMGSYPASLALLLNQFLNLQKVKWVFFNTFNKLEDEVSSNSPLDQRSNRNKKYSSLTKSWIRKMERGKRVSETHVMVFPSPVQSHINPMLQFSKRLISKGLKVTLVATTSIDAKSMPTSINIELIPDGLDRKEKKSVDASMQLFETVVSQSLPELIEKHSKSDHPANVLVYDASMPWAHGIAERLGLVGAAFFTQSCAVTAIYHYVSQGVEIPVKGPTLPMPFMPPLGIDDLPSFVKDPGSYPAVWSLISKQVSTFQKVKWALFNSFDKLEDEVVKWLANHQSVKTIGPTIPSMYLDKRLEDDKDYGLSLFKPNTDTCITWLDTKDINSVVYVSFGSMASLGEEQMEELAWGLKRSNSYFLWVVRESEEEKLPTNFVEETSEKGLFVSWCHQVEVLAHKAVGCFMTHCGWNSTLEALSQGVPMIAMPCWADQPTNAKFVEDVWEVGVRVTVDEKGIAKREEIEECIREVMEGERGNEMKRNGEKWKELGKEGSK
;
A
#
# COMPACT_ATOMS: atom_id res chain seq x y z
N MET A 1 17.05 48.05 7.73
CA MET A 1 18.37 48.08 7.06
C MET A 1 18.77 46.65 6.74
N ARG A 2 19.02 46.35 5.44
CA ARG A 2 19.39 45.06 4.81
C ARG A 2 18.47 43.84 5.03
N ARG A 3 17.32 43.81 4.33
CA ARG A 3 16.61 42.55 4.00
C ARG A 3 17.44 41.78 2.97
N GLY A 4 17.77 40.54 3.29
CA GLY A 4 18.66 39.67 2.51
C GLY A 4 18.23 39.48 1.05
N LYS A 5 19.24 39.37 0.17
CA LYS A 5 19.07 38.92 -1.21
C LYS A 5 18.27 37.62 -1.23
N ARG A 6 17.14 37.58 -1.94
CA ARG A 6 16.48 36.31 -2.31
C ARG A 6 17.52 35.47 -3.06
N VAL A 7 17.66 34.20 -2.69
CA VAL A 7 18.37 33.22 -3.50
C VAL A 7 17.73 33.26 -4.89
N GLY A 8 18.49 33.57 -5.94
CA GLY A 8 17.96 33.61 -7.30
C GLY A 8 17.36 32.25 -7.67
N GLU A 9 16.15 32.23 -8.22
CA GLU A 9 15.50 31.01 -8.70
C GLU A 9 16.42 30.30 -9.70
N ILE A 10 16.94 29.13 -9.34
CA ILE A 10 17.76 28.31 -10.24
C ILE A 10 16.84 27.75 -11.32
N HIS A 11 17.21 27.96 -12.59
CA HIS A 11 16.47 27.51 -13.76
C HIS A 11 17.18 26.33 -14.44
N ILE A 12 16.44 25.23 -14.62
CA ILE A 12 16.89 23.99 -15.25
C ILE A 12 16.14 23.75 -16.56
N MET A 13 16.89 23.46 -17.63
CA MET A 13 16.35 22.97 -18.89
C MET A 13 16.47 21.46 -18.97
N VAL A 14 15.46 20.81 -19.54
CA VAL A 14 15.37 19.35 -19.63
C VAL A 14 15.16 18.95 -21.08
N PHE A 15 16.06 18.13 -21.61
CA PHE A 15 16.06 17.72 -23.02
C PHE A 15 16.02 16.18 -23.15
N PRO A 16 14.84 15.55 -23.14
CA PRO A 16 14.67 14.11 -23.33
C PRO A 16 14.82 13.71 -24.79
N PHE A 17 15.20 12.45 -25.04
CA PHE A 17 15.07 11.85 -26.37
C PHE A 17 13.58 11.71 -26.72
N PRO A 18 13.15 11.92 -27.99
CA PRO A 18 11.72 12.02 -28.36
C PRO A 18 11.01 10.65 -28.44
N LEU A 19 11.25 9.79 -27.45
CA LEU A 19 10.52 8.55 -27.23
C LEU A 19 9.83 8.61 -25.87
N GLN A 20 8.59 8.13 -25.81
CA GLN A 20 7.78 8.17 -24.59
C GLN A 20 8.48 7.49 -23.40
N GLY A 21 9.21 6.39 -23.63
CA GLY A 21 10.01 5.71 -22.60
C GLY A 21 11.13 6.56 -21.98
N HIS A 22 11.57 7.60 -22.69
CA HIS A 22 12.61 8.54 -22.24
C HIS A 22 12.00 9.84 -21.67
N ILE A 23 11.02 10.42 -22.38
CA ILE A 23 10.28 11.61 -21.94
C ILE A 23 9.63 11.36 -20.58
N ASN A 24 9.07 10.17 -20.38
CA ASN A 24 8.29 9.89 -19.19
C ASN A 24 9.05 9.99 -17.86
N PRO A 25 10.11 9.20 -17.64
CA PRO A 25 10.90 9.24 -16.42
C PRO A 25 11.52 10.62 -16.19
N MET A 26 12.04 11.28 -17.25
CA MET A 26 12.60 12.63 -17.13
C MET A 26 11.53 13.64 -16.71
N LEU A 27 10.41 13.77 -17.43
CA LEU A 27 9.35 14.71 -17.08
C LEU A 27 8.89 14.54 -15.62
N GLN A 28 8.84 13.32 -15.10
CA GLN A 28 8.46 13.14 -13.70
C GLN A 28 9.55 13.44 -12.72
N PHE A 29 10.79 13.04 -12.98
CA PHE A 29 11.91 13.47 -12.13
C PHE A 29 11.94 15.01 -12.00
N PHE A 30 11.75 15.71 -13.12
CA PHE A 30 11.81 17.16 -13.17
C PHE A 30 10.56 17.88 -12.64
N LYS A 31 9.38 17.26 -12.64
CA LYS A 31 8.18 17.80 -11.94
C LYS A 31 8.41 17.97 -10.46
N ARG A 32 9.23 17.09 -9.93
CA ARG A 32 9.56 17.04 -8.52
C ARG A 32 10.65 18.04 -8.18
N LEU A 33 11.56 18.31 -9.13
CA LEU A 33 12.50 19.43 -9.07
C LEU A 33 11.72 20.74 -9.05
N ALA A 34 10.72 20.86 -9.90
CA ALA A 34 9.84 22.02 -9.91
C ALA A 34 9.05 22.21 -8.60
N SER A 35 8.47 21.14 -8.05
CA SER A 35 7.71 21.21 -6.77
C SER A 35 8.56 21.62 -5.56
N LYS A 36 9.89 21.70 -5.70
CA LYS A 36 10.81 22.21 -4.68
C LYS A 36 11.24 23.65 -4.89
N GLY A 37 10.62 24.37 -5.82
CA GLY A 37 10.88 25.78 -6.09
C GLY A 37 12.01 26.02 -7.10
N LEU A 38 12.36 25.03 -7.93
CA LEU A 38 13.18 25.28 -9.12
C LEU A 38 12.31 25.65 -10.29
N LYS A 39 12.80 26.58 -11.11
CA LYS A 39 12.20 26.81 -12.42
C LYS A 39 12.66 25.68 -13.34
N VAL A 40 11.73 25.03 -14.01
CA VAL A 40 12.02 23.93 -14.93
C VAL A 40 11.38 24.20 -16.27
N THR A 41 12.16 24.07 -17.34
CA THR A 41 11.68 24.13 -18.73
C THR A 41 11.96 22.79 -19.42
N LEU A 42 10.91 22.11 -19.86
CA LEU A 42 11.00 20.88 -20.65
C LEU A 42 10.98 21.21 -22.13
N LEU A 43 12.02 20.77 -22.84
CA LEU A 43 12.19 20.96 -24.28
C LEU A 43 11.59 19.77 -25.00
N MET A 44 10.62 20.01 -25.88
CA MET A 44 9.91 18.95 -26.59
C MET A 44 9.64 19.27 -28.04
N ALA A 45 9.65 18.24 -28.87
CA ALA A 45 9.17 18.32 -30.23
C ALA A 45 7.65 18.52 -30.30
N ALA A 46 7.16 19.27 -31.30
CA ALA A 46 5.73 19.49 -31.50
C ALA A 46 4.94 18.18 -31.67
N SER A 47 5.45 17.21 -32.43
CA SER A 47 4.89 15.84 -32.54
C SER A 47 4.85 15.04 -31.25
N SER A 48 5.74 15.35 -30.30
CA SER A 48 5.79 14.67 -29.00
C SER A 48 4.79 15.25 -27.99
N ILE A 49 4.09 16.33 -28.35
CA ILE A 49 3.05 16.95 -27.55
C ILE A 49 1.72 16.29 -27.85
N ASN A 50 1.33 15.34 -27.00
CA ASN A 50 -0.06 14.94 -26.92
C ASN A 50 -0.77 15.69 -25.78
N LYS A 51 -2.10 15.72 -25.82
CA LYS A 51 -2.96 16.32 -24.78
C LYS A 51 -2.53 15.88 -23.37
N SER A 52 -2.17 14.60 -23.22
CA SER A 52 -1.69 14.00 -21.98
C SER A 52 -0.36 14.61 -21.46
N VAL A 53 0.55 15.05 -22.32
CA VAL A 53 1.81 15.70 -21.89
C VAL A 53 1.55 17.17 -21.52
N GLN A 54 0.66 17.87 -22.24
CA GLN A 54 0.21 19.23 -21.87
C GLN A 54 -0.52 19.22 -20.52
N ASP A 55 -1.48 18.32 -20.35
CA ASP A 55 -2.23 18.12 -19.11
C ASP A 55 -1.31 17.73 -17.94
N GLN A 56 -0.18 17.07 -18.24
CA GLN A 56 0.81 16.74 -17.24
C GLN A 56 1.68 17.94 -16.85
N ALA A 57 2.01 18.88 -17.74
CA ALA A 57 2.93 19.98 -17.41
C ALA A 57 2.26 21.20 -16.75
N SER A 58 0.93 21.29 -16.84
CA SER A 58 0.09 22.49 -16.69
C SER A 58 0.09 23.23 -15.33
N SER A 59 0.87 22.81 -14.33
CA SER A 59 0.91 23.53 -13.04
C SER A 59 2.31 23.73 -12.44
N SER A 60 3.39 23.23 -13.05
CA SER A 60 4.74 23.35 -12.43
C SER A 60 5.94 23.38 -13.39
N ILE A 61 5.79 23.07 -14.68
CA ILE A 61 6.91 23.06 -15.65
C ILE A 61 6.52 23.85 -16.89
N ASN A 62 7.43 24.68 -17.40
CA ASN A 62 7.25 25.31 -18.70
C ASN A 62 7.59 24.33 -19.82
N ILE A 63 6.74 24.20 -20.82
CA ILE A 63 7.09 23.47 -22.04
C ILE A 63 7.58 24.48 -23.07
N GLU A 64 8.69 24.18 -23.71
CA GLU A 64 9.14 24.90 -24.88
C GLU A 64 9.36 23.95 -26.05
N LEU A 65 8.95 24.42 -27.22
CA LEU A 65 9.07 23.67 -28.45
C LEU A 65 10.50 23.72 -28.96
N ILE A 66 11.01 22.56 -29.34
CA ILE A 66 12.25 22.41 -30.08
C ILE A 66 11.94 21.76 -31.42
N ALA A 67 12.53 22.26 -32.50
CA ALA A 67 12.43 21.61 -33.79
C ALA A 67 13.17 20.26 -33.73
N ASN A 68 12.56 19.21 -34.25
CA ASN A 68 13.19 17.91 -34.41
C ASN A 68 12.87 17.32 -35.78
N TYR A 69 13.63 16.29 -36.15
CA TYR A 69 13.32 15.47 -37.31
C TYR A 69 12.23 14.45 -36.93
N GLU A 70 11.10 14.50 -37.62
CA GLU A 70 10.00 13.55 -37.46
C GLU A 70 10.10 12.46 -38.53
N SER A 71 10.10 11.20 -38.10
CA SER A 71 10.01 10.07 -39.03
C SER A 71 8.59 10.01 -39.58
N ASP A 72 8.45 10.03 -40.91
CA ASP A 72 7.17 9.92 -41.61
C ASP A 72 6.56 8.52 -41.37
N PRO A 73 5.41 8.41 -40.66
CA PRO A 73 4.81 7.11 -40.33
C PRO A 73 4.31 6.35 -41.56
N ASP A 74 4.11 7.02 -42.71
CA ASP A 74 3.70 6.39 -43.96
C ASP A 74 4.88 5.91 -44.82
N LYS A 75 6.12 6.27 -44.45
CA LYS A 75 7.33 5.74 -45.09
C LYS A 75 7.78 4.46 -44.41
N LYS A 76 7.65 3.34 -45.12
CA LYS A 76 8.31 2.08 -44.76
C LYS A 76 9.83 2.30 -44.63
N GLN A 77 10.33 2.01 -43.42
CA GLN A 77 11.74 1.78 -43.07
C GLN A 77 12.71 2.91 -43.48
N GLU A 78 12.62 4.05 -42.80
CA GLU A 78 13.77 4.96 -42.73
C GLU A 78 14.89 4.32 -41.89
N ASP A 79 16.13 4.36 -42.39
CA ASP A 79 17.30 3.86 -41.69
C ASP A 79 17.49 4.61 -40.35
N ILE A 80 17.57 3.88 -39.24
CA ILE A 80 17.70 4.43 -37.88
C ILE A 80 18.91 5.36 -37.78
N LYS A 81 20.01 5.05 -38.49
CA LYS A 81 21.20 5.90 -38.49
C LYS A 81 20.92 7.25 -39.16
N ALA A 82 20.30 7.25 -40.34
CA ALA A 82 19.90 8.47 -41.04
C ALA A 82 18.91 9.32 -40.22
N TYR A 83 17.96 8.68 -39.53
CA TYR A 83 17.06 9.36 -38.60
C TYR A 83 17.82 10.05 -37.46
N LEU A 84 18.73 9.35 -36.78
CA LEU A 84 19.50 9.88 -35.65
C LEU A 84 20.42 11.04 -36.07
N GLU A 85 21.02 10.99 -37.26
CA GLU A 85 21.86 12.06 -37.80
C GLU A 85 21.05 13.33 -38.08
N LYS A 86 19.90 13.21 -38.78
CA LYS A 86 19.00 14.34 -39.04
C LYS A 86 18.42 14.91 -37.75
N PHE A 87 18.02 14.05 -36.82
CA PHE A 87 17.55 14.45 -35.50
C PHE A 87 18.61 15.26 -34.75
N LYS A 88 19.86 14.78 -34.70
CA LYS A 88 20.97 15.49 -34.05
C LYS A 88 21.17 16.88 -34.66
N ILE A 89 21.16 17.03 -35.97
CA ILE A 89 21.39 18.32 -36.65
C ILE A 89 20.29 19.32 -36.28
N LEU A 90 19.01 18.96 -36.51
CA LEU A 90 17.89 19.87 -36.28
C LEU A 90 17.71 20.20 -34.79
N ALA A 91 17.83 19.19 -33.93
CA ALA A 91 17.69 19.39 -32.50
C ALA A 91 18.86 20.23 -31.92
N SER A 92 20.08 20.10 -32.44
CA SER A 92 21.21 20.93 -31.99
C SER A 92 20.99 22.41 -32.31
N GLN A 93 20.53 22.72 -33.53
CA GLN A 93 20.25 24.10 -33.95
C GLN A 93 19.18 24.73 -33.05
N SER A 94 18.04 24.06 -32.92
CA SER A 94 16.93 24.58 -32.14
C SER A 94 17.23 24.63 -30.62
N LEU A 95 18.03 23.68 -30.09
CA LEU A 95 18.47 23.71 -28.70
C LEU A 95 19.34 24.95 -28.42
N SER A 96 20.23 25.30 -29.34
CA SER A 96 21.10 26.49 -29.21
C SER A 96 20.27 27.78 -29.16
N GLU A 97 19.30 27.92 -30.06
CA GLU A 97 18.40 29.07 -30.10
C GLU A 97 17.58 29.22 -28.82
N VAL A 98 17.05 28.11 -28.30
CA VAL A 98 16.28 28.10 -27.05
C VAL A 98 17.16 28.46 -25.84
N ILE A 99 18.38 27.90 -25.76
CA ILE A 99 19.33 28.23 -24.70
C ILE A 99 19.69 29.72 -24.74
N GLU A 100 20.02 30.27 -25.92
CA GLU A 100 20.33 31.69 -26.07
C GLU A 100 19.16 32.60 -25.69
N LYS A 101 17.94 32.24 -26.10
CA LYS A 101 16.72 32.95 -25.74
C LYS A 101 16.55 33.06 -24.23
N HIS A 102 16.75 31.97 -23.49
CA HIS A 102 16.64 32.00 -22.03
C HIS A 102 17.82 32.67 -21.36
N ASN A 103 19.03 32.57 -21.91
CA ASN A 103 20.20 33.29 -21.39
C ASN A 103 20.02 34.82 -21.41
N ARG A 104 19.18 35.34 -22.31
CA ARG A 104 18.82 36.77 -22.39
C ARG A 104 17.62 37.15 -21.50
N SER A 105 17.01 36.20 -20.79
CA SER A 105 15.86 36.45 -19.90
C SER A 105 16.26 36.85 -18.49
N ASP A 106 15.31 37.36 -17.69
CA ASP A 106 15.51 37.68 -16.27
C ASP A 106 15.88 36.47 -15.40
N HIS A 107 15.67 35.24 -15.92
CA HIS A 107 15.93 33.98 -15.22
C HIS A 107 16.69 32.99 -16.14
N PRO A 108 17.99 33.26 -16.41
CA PRO A 108 18.78 32.45 -17.32
C PRO A 108 18.94 31.02 -16.82
N ALA A 109 18.81 30.05 -17.75
CA ALA A 109 19.06 28.65 -17.45
C ALA A 109 20.53 28.47 -17.04
N LYS A 110 20.75 27.69 -15.98
CA LYS A 110 22.11 27.37 -15.49
C LYS A 110 22.50 25.92 -15.70
N ILE A 111 21.51 25.05 -15.90
CA ILE A 111 21.71 23.61 -15.99
C ILE A 111 20.92 23.08 -17.19
N LEU A 112 21.58 22.31 -18.06
CA LEU A 112 20.92 21.46 -19.05
C LEU A 112 20.98 20.01 -18.58
N VAL A 113 19.82 19.40 -18.33
CA VAL A 113 19.74 17.96 -18.12
C VAL A 113 19.23 17.29 -19.39
N TYR A 114 20.04 16.44 -19.99
CA TYR A 114 19.73 15.78 -21.25
C TYR A 114 19.79 14.26 -21.12
N ASP A 115 19.08 13.58 -22.02
CA ASP A 115 19.11 12.12 -22.08
C ASP A 115 20.52 11.61 -22.40
N SER A 116 20.97 10.59 -21.68
CA SER A 116 22.28 9.97 -21.83
C SER A 116 22.63 9.57 -23.27
N ILE A 117 21.65 9.18 -24.09
CA ILE A 117 21.87 8.78 -25.49
C ILE A 117 22.19 9.95 -26.44
N MET A 118 22.14 11.19 -25.94
CA MET A 118 22.47 12.41 -26.68
C MET A 118 23.72 13.10 -26.09
N PRO A 119 24.89 12.43 -26.05
CA PRO A 119 26.09 12.97 -25.41
C PRO A 119 26.57 14.30 -26.01
N TRP A 120 26.19 14.58 -27.27
CA TRP A 120 26.50 15.83 -27.98
C TRP A 120 25.84 17.07 -27.37
N ALA A 121 24.78 16.92 -26.58
CA ALA A 121 24.14 18.04 -25.90
C ALA A 121 25.08 18.69 -24.86
N GLN A 122 26.05 17.94 -24.34
CA GLN A 122 27.10 18.48 -23.47
C GLN A 122 27.93 19.55 -24.16
N ASP A 123 28.43 19.22 -25.34
CA ASP A 123 29.38 20.05 -26.08
C ASP A 123 28.69 21.31 -26.64
N LEU A 124 27.36 21.31 -26.67
CA LEU A 124 26.51 22.44 -27.03
C LEU A 124 26.18 23.33 -25.84
N ALA A 125 25.92 22.74 -24.67
CA ALA A 125 25.57 23.48 -23.45
C ALA A 125 26.75 24.29 -22.88
N GLU A 126 27.96 23.72 -22.91
CA GLU A 126 29.15 24.30 -22.28
C GLU A 126 29.57 25.66 -22.87
N PRO A 127 29.69 25.84 -24.22
CA PRO A 127 29.98 27.15 -24.82
C PRO A 127 28.89 28.21 -24.56
N LEU A 128 27.65 27.76 -24.33
CA LEU A 128 26.51 28.61 -24.04
C LEU A 128 26.35 28.90 -22.53
N GLY A 129 27.31 28.47 -21.71
CA GLY A 129 27.38 28.80 -20.27
C GLY A 129 26.46 27.98 -19.37
N LEU A 130 25.97 26.83 -19.82
CA LEU A 130 25.16 25.91 -19.02
C LEU A 130 26.01 24.76 -18.48
N GLU A 131 25.81 24.39 -17.21
CA GLU A 131 26.35 23.16 -16.65
C GLU A 131 25.52 21.96 -17.14
N GLY A 132 26.17 20.95 -17.71
CA GLY A 132 25.47 19.77 -18.21
C GLY A 132 25.32 18.68 -17.15
N ALA A 133 24.17 18.01 -17.17
CA ALA A 133 23.89 16.80 -16.42
C ALA A 133 23.26 15.72 -17.31
N ARG A 134 23.60 14.46 -17.06
CA ARG A 134 23.06 13.32 -17.81
C ARG A 134 21.97 12.62 -17.05
N PHE A 135 20.94 12.21 -17.76
CA PHE A 135 19.89 11.35 -17.24
C PHE A 135 19.87 10.02 -18.00
N PHE A 136 20.24 8.94 -17.31
CA PHE A 136 20.14 7.57 -17.80
C PHE A 136 18.75 7.05 -17.49
N THR A 137 17.97 6.76 -18.54
CA THR A 137 16.62 6.21 -18.42
C THR A 137 16.62 4.71 -18.10
N GLN A 138 17.75 4.04 -18.35
CA GLN A 138 18.04 2.65 -18.04
C GLN A 138 18.59 2.48 -16.62
N SER A 139 18.57 1.25 -16.09
CA SER A 139 19.09 0.93 -14.76
C SER A 139 20.62 1.14 -14.67
N CYS A 140 21.13 1.27 -13.44
CA CYS A 140 22.56 1.40 -13.20
C CYS A 140 23.31 0.14 -13.64
N ALA A 141 22.74 -1.05 -13.41
CA ALA A 141 23.27 -2.34 -13.83
C ALA A 141 23.47 -2.43 -15.35
N VAL A 142 22.43 -2.10 -16.14
CA VAL A 142 22.51 -2.16 -17.61
C VAL A 142 23.50 -1.11 -18.14
N SER A 143 23.49 0.09 -17.55
CA SER A 143 24.46 1.13 -17.90
C SER A 143 25.90 0.71 -17.60
N THR A 144 26.13 0.00 -16.49
CA THR A 144 27.44 -0.54 -16.12
C THR A 144 27.90 -1.59 -17.14
N ILE A 145 27.01 -2.46 -17.62
CA ILE A 145 27.31 -3.43 -18.69
C ILE A 145 27.74 -2.70 -19.97
N TYR A 146 26.95 -1.72 -20.46
CA TYR A 146 27.32 -0.97 -21.67
C TYR A 146 28.57 -0.12 -21.47
N TYR A 147 28.83 0.36 -20.26
CA TYR A 147 30.07 1.08 -19.95
C TYR A 147 31.28 0.16 -20.14
N HIS A 148 31.25 -1.03 -19.56
CA HIS A 148 32.31 -2.03 -19.76
C HIS A 148 32.44 -2.45 -21.22
N ALA A 149 31.32 -2.58 -21.94
CA ALA A 149 31.35 -2.83 -23.38
C ALA A 149 32.05 -1.71 -24.16
N ASN A 150 31.76 -0.45 -23.82
CA ASN A 150 32.40 0.71 -24.43
C ASN A 150 33.90 0.80 -24.08
N GLN A 151 34.34 0.24 -22.95
CA GLN A 151 35.76 0.09 -22.60
C GLN A 151 36.44 -1.12 -23.26
N GLY A 152 35.74 -1.88 -24.10
CA GLY A 152 36.29 -3.05 -24.79
C GLY A 152 36.39 -4.30 -23.90
N ALA A 153 35.60 -4.40 -22.82
CA ALA A 153 35.63 -5.55 -21.90
C ALA A 153 35.07 -6.85 -22.52
N PHE A 154 34.42 -6.79 -23.68
CA PHE A 154 33.78 -7.93 -24.33
C PHE A 154 34.35 -8.20 -25.72
N LYS A 155 34.47 -9.48 -26.06
CA LYS A 155 34.70 -9.93 -27.44
C LYS A 155 33.37 -10.03 -28.19
N ASN A 156 33.41 -9.89 -29.52
CA ASN A 156 32.25 -10.06 -30.40
C ASN A 156 32.46 -11.25 -31.35
N PRO A 157 31.63 -12.32 -31.29
CA PRO A 157 30.50 -12.52 -30.36
C PRO A 157 30.97 -12.75 -28.92
N LEU A 158 30.05 -12.63 -27.95
CA LEU A 158 30.34 -12.95 -26.55
C LEU A 158 30.75 -14.42 -26.42
N GLU A 159 31.93 -14.69 -25.86
CA GLU A 159 32.47 -16.04 -25.64
C GLU A 159 32.18 -16.52 -24.21
N GLY A 160 31.76 -17.78 -24.05
CA GLY A 160 31.51 -18.41 -22.73
C GLY A 160 30.04 -18.51 -22.34
N SER A 161 29.76 -19.20 -21.23
CA SER A 161 28.40 -19.37 -20.69
C SER A 161 28.00 -18.28 -19.69
N THR A 162 28.99 -17.59 -19.10
CA THR A 162 28.79 -16.55 -18.08
C THR A 162 29.73 -15.36 -18.26
N VAL A 163 29.33 -14.22 -17.70
CA VAL A 163 30.04 -12.95 -17.70
C VAL A 163 30.19 -12.48 -16.25
N SER A 164 31.40 -12.09 -15.87
CA SER A 164 31.69 -11.49 -14.57
C SER A 164 32.16 -10.05 -14.77
N LEU A 165 31.51 -9.10 -14.10
CA LEU A 165 31.87 -7.69 -14.10
C LEU A 165 32.05 -7.21 -12.66
N PRO A 166 32.90 -6.18 -12.43
CA PRO A 166 33.01 -5.56 -11.12
C PRO A 166 31.63 -5.15 -10.59
N SER A 167 31.36 -5.51 -9.32
CA SER A 167 30.17 -5.05 -8.58
C SER A 167 28.83 -5.47 -9.19
N MET A 168 28.84 -6.55 -9.96
CA MET A 168 27.67 -7.21 -10.53
C MET A 168 27.68 -8.70 -10.15
N PRO A 169 26.51 -9.34 -9.98
CA PRO A 169 26.46 -10.80 -9.89
C PRO A 169 27.01 -11.44 -11.16
N ILE A 170 27.43 -12.71 -11.07
CA ILE A 170 27.79 -13.48 -12.27
C ILE A 170 26.55 -13.60 -13.16
N LEU A 171 26.64 -13.09 -14.38
CA LEU A 171 25.54 -13.08 -15.34
C LEU A 171 25.68 -14.26 -16.29
N GLY A 172 24.60 -14.98 -16.57
CA GLY A 172 24.55 -15.87 -17.71
C GLY A 172 24.56 -15.09 -19.02
N ILE A 173 24.97 -15.72 -20.12
CA ILE A 173 24.96 -15.10 -21.45
C ILE A 173 23.58 -14.53 -21.83
N ASN A 174 22.51 -15.17 -21.38
CA ASN A 174 21.12 -14.78 -21.61
C ASN A 174 20.63 -13.64 -20.71
N ASP A 175 21.39 -13.30 -19.66
CA ASP A 175 21.10 -12.17 -18.77
C ASP A 175 21.69 -10.86 -19.32
N MET A 176 22.58 -10.95 -20.32
CA MET A 176 23.16 -9.79 -21.00
C MET A 176 22.10 -9.07 -21.86
N PRO A 177 22.16 -7.73 -21.99
CA PRO A 177 21.26 -6.98 -22.88
C PRO A 177 21.28 -7.55 -24.30
N SER A 178 20.13 -7.61 -24.96
CA SER A 178 20.01 -8.21 -26.30
C SER A 178 20.97 -7.57 -27.32
N PHE A 179 21.18 -6.24 -27.25
CA PHE A 179 22.16 -5.54 -28.09
C PHE A 179 23.62 -5.98 -27.86
N MET A 180 23.93 -6.55 -26.70
CA MET A 180 25.23 -7.16 -26.39
C MET A 180 25.33 -8.61 -26.87
N ARG A 181 24.22 -9.35 -26.87
CA ARG A 181 24.18 -10.74 -27.38
C ARG A 181 24.20 -10.79 -28.90
N GLU A 182 23.55 -9.83 -29.53
CA GLU A 182 23.35 -9.73 -30.98
C GLU A 182 23.99 -8.46 -31.53
N MET A 183 25.27 -8.24 -31.24
CA MET A 183 25.97 -6.99 -31.57
C MET A 183 25.94 -6.62 -33.07
N GLY A 184 25.73 -7.60 -33.96
CA GLY A 184 25.61 -7.39 -35.40
C GLY A 184 24.18 -7.08 -35.91
N SER A 185 23.14 -7.35 -35.13
CA SER A 185 21.74 -7.23 -35.59
C SER A 185 21.25 -5.77 -35.66
N TYR A 186 21.79 -4.90 -34.79
CA TYR A 186 21.35 -3.51 -34.67
C TYR A 186 22.52 -2.52 -34.46
N PRO A 187 23.43 -2.37 -35.44
CA PRO A 187 24.68 -1.62 -35.27
C PRO A 187 24.46 -0.15 -34.91
N ALA A 188 23.42 0.50 -35.45
CA ALA A 188 23.10 1.89 -35.13
C ALA A 188 22.60 2.06 -33.69
N SER A 189 21.72 1.17 -33.23
CA SER A 189 21.19 1.17 -31.86
C SER A 189 22.25 0.82 -30.83
N LEU A 190 23.11 -0.15 -31.12
CA LEU A 190 24.25 -0.49 -30.27
C LEU A 190 25.24 0.69 -30.19
N ALA A 191 25.58 1.31 -31.32
CA ALA A 191 26.45 2.49 -31.32
C ALA A 191 25.86 3.64 -30.49
N LEU A 192 24.54 3.87 -30.56
CA LEU A 192 23.85 4.86 -29.73
C LEU A 192 24.02 4.56 -28.22
N LEU A 193 23.86 3.29 -27.82
CA LEU A 193 23.97 2.83 -26.44
C LEU A 193 25.40 2.83 -25.90
N LEU A 194 26.40 2.58 -26.74
CA LEU A 194 27.81 2.69 -26.32
C LEU A 194 28.26 4.15 -26.23
N ASN A 195 27.81 4.99 -27.17
CA ASN A 195 28.19 6.39 -27.22
C ASN A 195 27.64 7.24 -26.07
N GLN A 196 26.66 6.76 -25.30
CA GLN A 196 26.12 7.48 -24.14
C GLN A 196 27.17 7.82 -23.06
N PHE A 197 28.34 7.16 -23.08
CA PHE A 197 29.46 7.42 -22.18
C PHE A 197 30.53 8.37 -22.73
N LEU A 198 30.43 8.82 -23.99
CA LEU A 198 31.34 9.81 -24.56
C LEU A 198 31.30 11.10 -23.74
N ASN A 199 32.44 11.71 -23.45
CA ASN A 199 32.54 12.98 -22.71
C ASN A 199 31.93 12.97 -21.28
N LEU A 200 31.76 11.81 -20.64
CA LEU A 200 31.18 11.69 -19.30
C LEU A 200 31.98 12.47 -18.22
N GLN A 201 33.28 12.65 -18.42
CA GLN A 201 34.14 13.46 -17.55
C GLN A 201 33.82 14.97 -17.57
N LYS A 202 33.06 15.45 -18.57
CA LYS A 202 32.67 16.86 -18.71
C LYS A 202 31.39 17.22 -17.94
N VAL A 203 30.58 16.22 -17.57
CA VAL A 203 29.31 16.48 -16.85
C VAL A 203 29.52 16.54 -15.35
N LYS A 204 28.76 17.41 -14.68
CA LYS A 204 28.85 17.61 -13.24
C LYS A 204 27.92 16.68 -12.44
N TRP A 205 26.85 16.22 -13.09
CA TRP A 205 25.88 15.31 -12.47
C TRP A 205 25.49 14.20 -13.43
N VAL A 206 25.30 13.02 -12.84
CA VAL A 206 24.75 11.85 -13.50
C VAL A 206 23.56 11.39 -12.66
N PHE A 207 22.42 11.25 -13.32
CA PHE A 207 21.19 10.72 -12.76
C PHE A 207 20.90 9.37 -13.42
N PHE A 208 20.52 8.40 -12.62
CA PHE A 208 20.00 7.12 -13.09
C PHE A 208 18.54 7.01 -12.67
N ASN A 209 17.72 6.44 -13.54
CA ASN A 209 16.32 6.13 -13.25
C ASN A 209 16.22 4.89 -12.34
N THR A 210 16.74 5.03 -11.11
CA THR A 210 16.84 3.98 -10.09
C THR A 210 16.90 4.60 -8.68
N PHE A 211 17.05 3.78 -7.64
CA PHE A 211 17.27 4.23 -6.25
C PHE A 211 18.26 3.31 -5.51
N ASN A 212 18.99 3.86 -4.54
CA ASN A 212 20.11 3.17 -3.89
C ASN A 212 19.76 1.78 -3.33
N LYS A 213 18.62 1.61 -2.66
CA LYS A 213 18.25 0.31 -2.08
C LYS A 213 18.00 -0.78 -3.14
N LEU A 214 17.69 -0.41 -4.39
CA LEU A 214 17.48 -1.35 -5.49
C LEU A 214 18.79 -1.86 -6.08
N GLU A 215 19.78 -0.99 -6.20
CA GLU A 215 21.04 -1.26 -6.90
C GLU A 215 22.25 -0.87 -6.02
N ASP A 216 22.22 -1.16 -4.71
CA ASP A 216 23.22 -0.63 -3.75
C ASP A 216 24.64 -1.10 -4.08
N GLU A 217 24.81 -2.41 -4.30
CA GLU A 217 26.11 -3.00 -4.63
C GLU A 217 26.70 -2.47 -5.94
N VAL A 218 25.84 -2.29 -6.95
CA VAL A 218 26.20 -1.78 -8.27
C VAL A 218 26.47 -0.28 -8.21
N SER A 219 25.59 0.50 -7.58
CA SER A 219 25.66 1.97 -7.55
C SER A 219 26.78 2.49 -6.65
N SER A 220 27.04 1.84 -5.51
CA SER A 220 28.09 2.24 -4.56
C SER A 220 29.51 1.96 -5.07
N ASN A 221 29.66 1.05 -6.03
CA ASN A 221 30.95 0.65 -6.60
C ASN A 221 31.02 0.84 -8.13
N SER A 222 30.02 1.47 -8.74
CA SER A 222 29.98 1.68 -10.18
C SER A 222 31.13 2.60 -10.59
N PRO A 223 31.84 2.29 -11.70
CA PRO A 223 32.79 3.24 -12.29
C PRO A 223 32.13 4.54 -12.76
N LEU A 224 30.79 4.58 -12.82
CA LEU A 224 29.98 5.75 -13.16
C LEU A 224 29.69 6.67 -11.95
N ASP A 225 29.95 6.25 -10.70
CA ASP A 225 29.86 7.12 -9.53
C ASP A 225 31.11 8.02 -9.41
N GLN A 226 30.97 9.25 -9.90
CA GLN A 226 32.03 10.27 -9.86
C GLN A 226 32.44 10.70 -8.43
N ARG A 227 31.72 10.27 -7.38
CA ARG A 227 32.13 10.48 -5.98
C ARG A 227 33.44 9.79 -5.62
N SER A 228 33.81 8.72 -6.33
CA SER A 228 35.08 8.03 -6.16
C SER A 228 36.29 8.87 -6.58
N ASN A 229 36.11 9.85 -7.49
CA ASN A 229 37.22 10.59 -8.10
C ASN A 229 37.30 12.09 -7.76
N ARG A 230 36.25 12.74 -7.21
CA ARG A 230 36.35 14.15 -6.78
C ARG A 230 35.62 14.43 -5.46
N ASN A 231 36.43 14.44 -4.39
CA ASN A 231 36.25 15.15 -3.12
C ASN A 231 35.03 14.82 -2.22
N LYS A 232 35.36 14.07 -1.16
CA LYS A 232 34.66 13.97 0.12
C LYS A 232 34.42 15.35 0.77
N LYS A 233 33.34 16.07 0.44
CA LYS A 233 32.84 17.17 1.33
C LYS A 233 31.39 17.63 1.17
N TYR A 234 30.56 17.07 0.28
CA TYR A 234 29.21 17.60 -0.02
C TYR A 234 28.05 16.61 0.19
N SER A 235 28.11 15.73 1.18
CA SER A 235 27.06 14.71 1.43
C SER A 235 25.93 15.14 2.38
N SER A 236 25.95 16.33 2.97
CA SER A 236 24.95 16.74 3.97
C SER A 236 23.77 17.55 3.42
N LEU A 237 23.93 18.28 2.30
CA LEU A 237 22.90 19.19 1.78
C LEU A 237 21.97 18.56 0.72
N THR A 238 22.42 17.53 -0.02
CA THR A 238 21.67 16.89 -1.11
C THR A 238 20.66 15.83 -0.66
N LYS A 239 20.83 15.21 0.52
CA LYS A 239 19.84 14.27 1.09
C LYS A 239 18.51 14.94 1.44
N SER A 240 18.55 16.22 1.82
CA SER A 240 17.37 17.05 2.05
C SER A 240 16.57 17.30 0.76
N TRP A 241 17.26 17.31 -0.38
CA TRP A 241 16.74 17.75 -1.68
C TRP A 241 16.32 16.62 -2.62
N ILE A 242 16.43 15.34 -2.25
CA ILE A 242 15.95 14.19 -3.06
C ILE A 242 14.61 13.67 -2.53
N ARG A 243 14.42 13.61 -1.20
CA ARG A 243 13.19 13.06 -0.56
C ARG A 243 11.86 13.66 -1.02
N LYS A 244 11.85 14.96 -1.28
CA LYS A 244 10.67 15.72 -1.76
C LYS A 244 10.38 15.49 -3.29
N MET A 245 11.12 14.52 -3.86
CA MET A 245 11.16 13.79 -5.15
C MET A 245 9.91 12.98 -5.57
N GLU A 246 9.93 11.68 -5.27
CA GLU A 246 9.64 10.56 -6.18
C GLU A 246 8.18 10.02 -6.31
N ARG A 247 7.13 10.76 -5.95
CA ARG A 247 5.70 10.38 -6.17
C ARG A 247 5.00 10.76 -7.52
N GLY A 248 4.96 9.90 -8.56
CA GLY A 248 4.27 10.20 -9.85
C GLY A 248 4.92 9.69 -11.17
N LYS A 249 4.41 8.60 -11.79
CA LYS A 249 3.97 8.46 -13.22
C LYS A 249 3.20 7.16 -13.43
N ARG A 250 2.34 7.19 -14.46
CA ARG A 250 1.20 6.33 -14.84
C ARG A 250 1.50 4.85 -15.10
N VAL A 251 0.54 4.03 -14.66
CA VAL A 251 0.42 2.57 -14.75
C VAL A 251 -0.49 2.18 -15.92
N SER A 252 -0.32 0.97 -16.47
CA SER A 252 -1.30 0.25 -17.30
C SER A 252 -2.74 0.55 -16.86
N GLU A 253 -3.67 0.86 -17.77
CA GLU A 253 -5.09 1.03 -17.40
C GLU A 253 -5.78 -0.32 -17.10
N THR A 254 -5.10 -1.18 -16.35
CA THR A 254 -5.69 -2.38 -15.75
C THR A 254 -6.84 -1.94 -14.86
N HIS A 255 -8.04 -2.43 -15.19
CA HIS A 255 -9.23 -2.20 -14.41
C HIS A 255 -9.46 -3.37 -13.44
N VAL A 256 -9.46 -3.05 -12.15
CA VAL A 256 -9.70 -3.98 -11.05
C VAL A 256 -11.11 -3.76 -10.51
N MET A 257 -11.93 -4.81 -10.50
CA MET A 257 -13.18 -4.82 -9.76
C MET A 257 -12.93 -5.39 -8.37
N VAL A 258 -13.38 -4.69 -7.34
CA VAL A 258 -13.20 -5.10 -5.94
C VAL A 258 -14.57 -5.38 -5.34
N PHE A 259 -14.84 -6.61 -4.95
CA PHE A 259 -16.14 -7.09 -4.48
C PHE A 259 -16.06 -7.55 -3.01
N PRO A 260 -16.28 -6.63 -2.04
CA PRO A 260 -16.34 -6.96 -0.62
C PRO A 260 -17.65 -7.66 -0.23
N SER A 261 -17.57 -8.45 0.85
CA SER A 261 -18.77 -8.92 1.55
C SER A 261 -19.53 -7.71 2.13
N PRO A 262 -20.88 -7.68 2.18
CA PRO A 262 -21.66 -6.51 2.59
C PRO A 262 -21.68 -6.27 4.11
N VAL A 263 -20.53 -6.42 4.76
CA VAL A 263 -20.28 -6.22 6.19
C VAL A 263 -19.20 -5.15 6.35
N GLN A 264 -19.40 -4.18 7.24
CA GLN A 264 -18.48 -3.04 7.37
C GLN A 264 -17.02 -3.46 7.63
N SER A 265 -16.79 -4.49 8.45
CA SER A 265 -15.45 -5.04 8.72
C SER A 265 -14.80 -5.68 7.47
N HIS A 266 -15.57 -5.98 6.43
CA HIS A 266 -15.04 -6.49 5.17
C HIS A 266 -14.86 -5.39 4.12
N ILE A 267 -15.83 -4.45 4.06
CA ILE A 267 -15.80 -3.33 3.13
C ILE A 267 -14.64 -2.39 3.41
N ASN A 268 -14.44 -1.99 4.68
CA ASN A 268 -13.42 -1.02 5.07
C ASN A 268 -12.00 -1.40 4.62
N PRO A 269 -11.47 -2.60 4.91
CA PRO A 269 -10.13 -2.98 4.46
C PRO A 269 -10.00 -3.08 2.94
N MET A 270 -11.04 -3.55 2.23
CA MET A 270 -11.02 -3.66 0.77
C MET A 270 -11.17 -2.30 0.07
N LEU A 271 -11.91 -1.36 0.67
CA LEU A 271 -11.97 0.03 0.24
C LEU A 271 -10.63 0.73 0.41
N GLN A 272 -9.94 0.50 1.53
CA GLN A 272 -8.59 1.04 1.74
C GLN A 272 -7.57 0.45 0.75
N PHE A 273 -7.63 -0.86 0.52
CA PHE A 273 -6.87 -1.49 -0.55
C PHE A 273 -7.15 -0.85 -1.93
N SER A 274 -8.42 -0.57 -2.23
CA SER A 274 -8.82 0.08 -3.48
C SER A 274 -8.24 1.50 -3.62
N LYS A 275 -8.27 2.31 -2.55
CA LYS A 275 -7.62 3.63 -2.51
C LYS A 275 -6.11 3.53 -2.80
N ARG A 276 -5.44 2.49 -2.27
CA ARG A 276 -4.01 2.23 -2.56
C ARG A 276 -3.77 1.88 -4.02
N LEU A 277 -4.58 1.02 -4.63
CA LEU A 277 -4.49 0.69 -6.05
C LEU A 277 -4.68 1.93 -6.94
N ILE A 278 -5.69 2.76 -6.64
CA ILE A 278 -5.94 4.03 -7.35
C ILE A 278 -4.72 4.96 -7.23
N SER A 279 -4.12 5.08 -6.04
CA SER A 279 -2.94 5.90 -5.84
C SER A 279 -1.71 5.46 -6.64
N LYS A 280 -1.69 4.19 -7.06
CA LYS A 280 -0.67 3.63 -7.97
C LYS A 280 -1.03 3.82 -9.44
N GLY A 281 -2.22 4.33 -9.76
CA GLY A 281 -2.65 4.62 -11.13
C GLY A 281 -3.48 3.51 -11.79
N LEU A 282 -4.00 2.55 -11.01
CA LEU A 282 -4.94 1.56 -11.50
C LEU A 282 -6.37 2.12 -11.53
N LYS A 283 -7.17 1.69 -12.51
CA LYS A 283 -8.61 1.93 -12.49
C LYS A 283 -9.25 0.93 -11.53
N VAL A 284 -10.07 1.40 -10.61
CA VAL A 284 -10.74 0.52 -9.64
C VAL A 284 -12.24 0.83 -9.60
N THR A 285 -13.06 -0.21 -9.64
CA THR A 285 -14.50 -0.14 -9.36
C THR A 285 -14.78 -0.99 -8.13
N LEU A 286 -15.28 -0.36 -7.07
CA LEU A 286 -15.78 -1.07 -5.90
C LEU A 286 -17.22 -1.51 -6.18
N VAL A 287 -17.48 -2.81 -6.11
CA VAL A 287 -18.80 -3.39 -6.29
C VAL A 287 -19.47 -3.50 -4.93
N ALA A 288 -20.40 -2.61 -4.66
CA ALA A 288 -21.20 -2.65 -3.45
C ALA A 288 -22.56 -3.27 -3.74
N THR A 289 -23.25 -3.72 -2.69
CA THR A 289 -24.58 -4.28 -2.83
C THR A 289 -25.67 -3.31 -2.40
N THR A 290 -26.88 -3.50 -2.91
CA THR A 290 -28.04 -2.63 -2.64
C THR A 290 -28.45 -2.56 -1.17
N SER A 291 -28.06 -3.53 -0.35
CA SER A 291 -28.30 -3.46 1.09
C SER A 291 -27.45 -2.43 1.82
N ILE A 292 -26.43 -1.83 1.17
CA ILE A 292 -25.63 -0.74 1.73
C ILE A 292 -26.18 0.60 1.24
N ASP A 293 -26.36 1.57 2.14
CA ASP A 293 -26.87 2.89 1.76
C ASP A 293 -25.86 3.60 0.85
N ALA A 294 -26.27 3.94 -0.38
CA ALA A 294 -25.46 4.68 -1.34
C ALA A 294 -24.98 6.04 -0.78
N LYS A 295 -25.68 6.63 0.19
CA LYS A 295 -25.26 7.87 0.87
C LYS A 295 -24.11 7.68 1.85
N SER A 296 -23.89 6.44 2.33
CA SER A 296 -22.78 6.08 3.22
C SER A 296 -21.48 5.78 2.47
N MET A 297 -21.52 5.87 1.14
CA MET A 297 -20.40 5.49 0.27
C MET A 297 -19.44 6.66 0.00
N PRO A 298 -18.13 6.39 -0.11
CA PRO A 298 -17.14 7.40 -0.41
C PRO A 298 -17.22 7.88 -1.87
N THR A 299 -17.05 9.18 -2.10
CA THR A 299 -17.02 9.78 -3.44
C THR A 299 -15.67 9.64 -4.14
N SER A 300 -14.63 9.22 -3.43
CA SER A 300 -13.25 9.12 -3.93
C SER A 300 -12.99 7.92 -4.85
N ILE A 301 -13.97 7.04 -5.05
CA ILE A 301 -13.85 5.80 -5.82
C ILE A 301 -15.10 5.57 -6.66
N ASN A 302 -14.94 4.95 -7.83
CA ASN A 302 -16.09 4.52 -8.63
C ASN A 302 -16.78 3.35 -7.94
N ILE A 303 -18.09 3.47 -7.71
CA ILE A 303 -18.90 2.46 -7.03
C ILE A 303 -20.03 2.05 -7.94
N GLU A 304 -20.19 0.74 -8.13
CA GLU A 304 -21.36 0.18 -8.80
C GLU A 304 -22.14 -0.72 -7.85
N LEU A 305 -23.46 -0.56 -7.89
CA LEU A 305 -24.39 -1.30 -7.04
C LEU A 305 -24.94 -2.50 -7.78
N ILE A 306 -24.95 -3.65 -7.11
CA ILE A 306 -25.63 -4.86 -7.57
C ILE A 306 -26.72 -5.30 -6.58
N PRO A 307 -27.85 -5.84 -7.07
CA PRO A 307 -28.82 -6.51 -6.22
C PRO A 307 -28.19 -7.66 -5.44
N ASP A 308 -28.58 -7.82 -4.18
CA ASP A 308 -28.14 -8.89 -3.28
C ASP A 308 -29.27 -9.70 -2.65
N GLY A 309 -30.53 -9.30 -2.88
CA GLY A 309 -31.70 -9.99 -2.33
C GLY A 309 -31.87 -9.85 -0.82
N LEU A 310 -31.03 -9.05 -0.15
CA LEU A 310 -31.10 -8.84 1.29
C LEU A 310 -32.02 -7.66 1.60
N ASP A 311 -33.18 -7.94 2.20
CA ASP A 311 -34.01 -6.90 2.83
C ASP A 311 -33.69 -6.84 4.33
N ARG A 312 -33.20 -5.68 4.79
CA ARG A 312 -32.90 -5.43 6.22
C ARG A 312 -34.13 -5.53 7.12
N LYS A 313 -35.35 -5.49 6.55
CA LYS A 313 -36.62 -5.58 7.29
C LYS A 313 -37.11 -7.02 7.45
N GLU A 314 -36.61 -7.96 6.66
CA GLU A 314 -37.04 -9.36 6.73
C GLU A 314 -36.19 -10.15 7.72
N LYS A 315 -36.83 -10.80 8.70
CA LYS A 315 -36.16 -11.72 9.61
C LYS A 315 -36.01 -13.10 8.94
N LYS A 316 -34.91 -13.30 8.24
CA LYS A 316 -34.47 -14.61 7.72
C LYS A 316 -33.45 -15.24 8.65
N SER A 317 -33.33 -16.57 8.63
CA SER A 317 -32.19 -17.23 9.29
C SER A 317 -30.89 -16.84 8.60
N VAL A 318 -29.76 -17.01 9.29
CA VAL A 318 -28.43 -16.75 8.73
C VAL A 318 -28.21 -17.60 7.47
N ASP A 319 -28.55 -18.89 7.52
CA ASP A 319 -28.43 -19.81 6.38
C ASP A 319 -29.24 -19.35 5.17
N ALA A 320 -30.52 -19.00 5.39
CA ALA A 320 -31.40 -18.56 4.31
C ALA A 320 -30.94 -17.23 3.69
N SER A 321 -30.40 -16.33 4.52
CA SER A 321 -29.85 -15.05 4.06
C SER A 321 -28.60 -15.26 3.21
N MET A 322 -27.68 -16.14 3.63
CA MET A 322 -26.47 -16.46 2.88
C MET A 322 -26.77 -17.15 1.54
N GLN A 323 -27.72 -18.09 1.52
CA GLN A 323 -28.13 -18.78 0.29
C GLN A 323 -28.80 -17.83 -0.71
N LEU A 324 -29.69 -16.96 -0.23
CA LEU A 324 -30.35 -15.96 -1.07
C LEU A 324 -29.32 -14.97 -1.63
N PHE A 325 -28.40 -14.51 -0.79
CA PHE A 325 -27.31 -13.63 -1.19
C PHE A 325 -26.44 -14.26 -2.30
N GLU A 326 -25.97 -15.49 -2.09
CA GLU A 326 -25.19 -16.23 -3.10
C GLU A 326 -25.99 -16.39 -4.42
N THR A 327 -27.28 -16.70 -4.33
CA THR A 327 -28.15 -16.90 -5.50
C THR A 327 -28.32 -15.63 -6.33
N VAL A 328 -28.66 -14.51 -5.67
CA VAL A 328 -28.93 -13.24 -6.36
C VAL A 328 -27.64 -12.63 -6.91
N VAL A 329 -26.57 -12.63 -6.11
CA VAL A 329 -25.28 -12.06 -6.55
C VAL A 329 -24.64 -12.89 -7.67
N SER A 330 -24.84 -14.22 -7.67
CA SER A 330 -24.37 -15.07 -8.78
C SER A 330 -25.03 -14.78 -10.12
N GLN A 331 -26.12 -14.00 -10.14
CA GLN A 331 -26.78 -13.49 -11.35
C GLN A 331 -26.33 -12.06 -11.66
N SER A 332 -26.34 -11.17 -10.67
CA SER A 332 -26.10 -9.74 -10.87
C SER A 332 -24.62 -9.37 -11.08
N LEU A 333 -23.69 -10.06 -10.43
CA LEU A 333 -22.25 -9.79 -10.58
C LEU A 333 -21.76 -10.09 -12.02
N PRO A 334 -22.11 -11.23 -12.65
CA PRO A 334 -21.82 -11.46 -14.06
C PRO A 334 -22.34 -10.36 -15.00
N GLU A 335 -23.58 -9.92 -14.84
CA GLU A 335 -24.16 -8.85 -15.67
C GLU A 335 -23.35 -7.55 -15.59
N LEU A 336 -22.90 -7.19 -14.37
CA LEU A 336 -22.04 -6.03 -14.17
C LEU A 336 -20.66 -6.22 -14.84
N ILE A 337 -20.05 -7.39 -14.70
CA ILE A 337 -18.75 -7.69 -15.34
C ILE A 337 -18.87 -7.62 -16.87
N GLU A 338 -19.93 -8.18 -17.45
CA GLU A 338 -20.21 -8.12 -18.89
C GLU A 338 -20.52 -6.72 -19.41
N LYS A 339 -21.15 -5.87 -18.58
CA LYS A 339 -21.31 -4.44 -18.88
C LYS A 339 -19.94 -3.76 -19.00
N HIS A 340 -19.02 -4.04 -18.07
CA HIS A 340 -17.67 -3.47 -18.10
C HIS A 340 -16.79 -4.02 -19.22
N SER A 341 -16.97 -5.29 -19.60
CA SER A 341 -16.18 -5.90 -20.69
C SER A 341 -16.42 -5.23 -22.05
N LYS A 342 -17.55 -4.52 -22.20
CA LYS A 342 -17.91 -3.74 -23.39
C LYS A 342 -17.49 -2.27 -23.32
N SER A 343 -16.85 -1.84 -22.22
CA SER A 343 -16.39 -0.46 -22.03
C SER A 343 -14.98 -0.24 -22.58
N ASP A 344 -14.56 1.03 -22.68
CA ASP A 344 -13.19 1.40 -23.09
C ASP A 344 -12.10 0.88 -22.14
N HIS A 345 -12.48 0.46 -20.92
CA HIS A 345 -11.55 -0.10 -19.93
C HIS A 345 -12.14 -1.38 -19.30
N PRO A 346 -12.07 -2.53 -20.01
CA PRO A 346 -12.64 -3.78 -19.54
C PRO A 346 -11.99 -4.25 -18.23
N ALA A 347 -12.79 -4.76 -17.31
CA ALA A 347 -12.29 -5.35 -16.08
C ALA A 347 -11.49 -6.63 -16.39
N ASN A 348 -10.26 -6.72 -15.88
CA ASN A 348 -9.39 -7.88 -16.09
C ASN A 348 -9.15 -8.68 -14.80
N VAL A 349 -9.45 -8.08 -13.65
CA VAL A 349 -9.19 -8.65 -12.33
C VAL A 349 -10.44 -8.49 -11.47
N LEU A 350 -10.85 -9.59 -10.83
CA LEU A 350 -11.84 -9.56 -9.75
C LEU A 350 -11.13 -9.88 -8.43
N VAL A 351 -11.01 -8.87 -7.57
CA VAL A 351 -10.60 -9.05 -6.18
C VAL A 351 -11.87 -9.23 -5.36
N TYR A 352 -12.13 -10.42 -4.86
CA TYR A 352 -13.35 -10.73 -4.10
C TYR A 352 -12.99 -11.10 -2.66
N ASP A 353 -13.92 -10.85 -1.74
CA ASP A 353 -13.75 -11.27 -0.35
C ASP A 353 -13.67 -12.80 -0.24
N ALA A 354 -12.69 -13.31 0.49
CA ALA A 354 -12.49 -14.74 0.70
C ALA A 354 -13.67 -15.40 1.44
N SER A 355 -14.55 -14.63 2.10
CA SER A 355 -15.82 -15.13 2.65
C SER A 355 -16.87 -15.44 1.56
N MET A 356 -16.57 -15.23 0.27
CA MET A 356 -17.46 -15.52 -0.86
C MET A 356 -16.73 -16.39 -1.89
N PRO A 357 -16.34 -17.63 -1.55
CA PRO A 357 -15.48 -18.47 -2.38
C PRO A 357 -16.08 -18.82 -3.76
N TRP A 358 -17.40 -18.75 -3.92
CA TRP A 358 -18.10 -18.96 -5.20
C TRP A 358 -17.82 -17.84 -6.23
N ALA A 359 -17.42 -16.64 -5.79
CA ALA A 359 -17.05 -15.54 -6.69
C ALA A 359 -15.82 -15.87 -7.54
N HIS A 360 -14.97 -16.80 -7.08
CA HIS A 360 -13.86 -17.34 -7.87
C HIS A 360 -14.34 -17.95 -9.18
N GLY A 361 -15.35 -18.82 -9.12
CA GLY A 361 -15.90 -19.49 -10.32
C GLY A 361 -16.57 -18.51 -11.28
N ILE A 362 -17.12 -17.40 -10.77
CA ILE A 362 -17.65 -16.31 -11.60
C ILE A 362 -16.50 -15.63 -12.37
N ALA A 363 -15.40 -15.30 -11.70
CA ALA A 363 -14.23 -14.70 -12.35
C ALA A 363 -13.68 -15.61 -13.45
N GLU A 364 -13.45 -16.89 -13.15
CA GLU A 364 -12.91 -17.86 -14.12
C GLU A 364 -13.81 -18.02 -15.35
N ARG A 365 -15.12 -18.19 -15.14
CA ARG A 365 -16.10 -18.35 -16.23
C ARG A 365 -16.14 -17.14 -17.16
N LEU A 366 -15.87 -15.94 -16.64
CA LEU A 366 -15.89 -14.70 -17.41
C LEU A 366 -14.49 -14.28 -17.90
N GLY A 367 -13.47 -15.11 -17.68
CA GLY A 367 -12.10 -14.85 -18.14
C GLY A 367 -11.34 -13.77 -17.35
N LEU A 368 -11.80 -13.43 -16.14
CA LEU A 368 -11.10 -12.52 -15.24
C LEU A 368 -10.08 -13.28 -14.38
N VAL A 369 -8.99 -12.60 -14.01
CA VAL A 369 -8.09 -13.12 -12.98
C VAL A 369 -8.75 -12.92 -11.61
N GLY A 370 -9.08 -14.03 -10.94
CA GLY A 370 -9.60 -14.02 -9.57
C GLY A 370 -8.51 -13.90 -8.51
N ALA A 371 -8.68 -12.96 -7.57
CA ALA A 371 -7.85 -12.81 -6.38
C ALA A 371 -8.74 -12.83 -5.12
N ALA A 372 -8.42 -13.71 -4.16
CA ALA A 372 -9.13 -13.76 -2.89
C ALA A 372 -8.51 -12.78 -1.90
N PHE A 373 -9.34 -11.92 -1.30
CA PHE A 373 -8.94 -10.98 -0.26
C PHE A 373 -9.39 -11.51 1.11
N PHE A 374 -8.44 -11.79 1.99
CA PHE A 374 -8.66 -12.27 3.35
C PHE A 374 -8.68 -11.09 4.32
N THR A 375 -9.82 -10.91 4.97
CA THR A 375 -10.07 -9.91 6.03
C THR A 375 -9.83 -10.47 7.44
N GLN A 376 -9.38 -11.73 7.52
CA GLN A 376 -8.92 -12.41 8.74
C GLN A 376 -7.38 -12.56 8.71
N SER A 377 -6.80 -12.92 9.85
CA SER A 377 -5.35 -13.14 9.97
C SER A 377 -4.84 -14.32 9.12
N CYS A 378 -3.54 -14.31 8.82
CA CYS A 378 -2.89 -15.47 8.22
C CYS A 378 -2.98 -16.68 9.16
N ALA A 379 -2.85 -16.48 10.47
CA ALA A 379 -2.92 -17.53 11.49
C ALA A 379 -4.24 -18.28 11.44
N VAL A 380 -5.37 -17.57 11.40
CA VAL A 380 -6.71 -18.18 11.35
C VAL A 380 -6.90 -18.98 10.06
N THR A 381 -6.43 -18.46 8.92
CA THR A 381 -6.51 -19.18 7.65
C THR A 381 -5.63 -20.44 7.66
N ALA A 382 -4.46 -20.36 8.31
CA ALA A 382 -3.59 -21.51 8.48
C ALA A 382 -4.22 -22.59 9.37
N ILE A 383 -4.94 -22.19 10.44
CA ILE A 383 -5.72 -23.12 11.27
C ILE A 383 -6.79 -23.82 10.44
N TYR A 384 -7.61 -23.09 9.69
CA TYR A 384 -8.63 -23.70 8.83
C TYR A 384 -8.02 -24.63 7.79
N HIS A 385 -6.90 -24.24 7.18
CA HIS A 385 -6.20 -25.07 6.22
C HIS A 385 -5.68 -26.35 6.87
N TYR A 386 -4.97 -26.24 7.99
CA TYR A 386 -4.42 -27.38 8.72
C TYR A 386 -5.51 -28.36 9.17
N VAL A 387 -6.61 -27.83 9.71
CA VAL A 387 -7.74 -28.64 10.14
C VAL A 387 -8.38 -29.38 8.97
N SER A 388 -8.50 -28.74 7.81
CA SER A 388 -9.04 -29.38 6.60
C SER A 388 -8.21 -30.55 6.07
N GLN A 389 -6.94 -30.69 6.50
CA GLN A 389 -6.04 -31.78 6.09
C GLN A 389 -6.26 -33.07 6.90
N GLY A 390 -7.30 -33.13 7.74
CA GLY A 390 -7.73 -34.35 8.43
C GLY A 390 -7.57 -34.32 9.94
N VAL A 391 -7.45 -33.13 10.55
CA VAL A 391 -7.54 -33.01 12.02
C VAL A 391 -8.98 -33.30 12.43
N GLU A 392 -9.15 -34.21 13.39
CA GLU A 392 -10.47 -34.51 13.94
C GLU A 392 -11.01 -33.32 14.74
N ILE A 393 -12.24 -32.93 14.47
CA ILE A 393 -12.96 -31.84 15.16
C ILE A 393 -14.17 -32.43 15.90
N PRO A 394 -14.44 -32.03 17.17
CA PRO A 394 -13.64 -31.14 18.00
C PRO A 394 -12.25 -31.73 18.32
N VAL A 395 -11.26 -30.86 18.49
CA VAL A 395 -9.86 -31.27 18.68
C VAL A 395 -9.73 -32.17 19.92
N LYS A 396 -9.18 -33.37 19.74
CA LYS A 396 -8.92 -34.32 20.83
C LYS A 396 -7.57 -33.99 21.50
N GLY A 397 -7.61 -33.31 22.64
CA GLY A 397 -6.42 -33.03 23.45
C GLY A 397 -6.42 -31.61 24.03
N PRO A 398 -5.47 -31.28 24.93
CA PRO A 398 -5.44 -29.98 25.59
C PRO A 398 -5.02 -28.83 24.65
N THR A 399 -4.27 -29.14 23.60
CA THR A 399 -3.75 -28.16 22.63
C THR A 399 -3.70 -28.74 21.22
N LEU A 400 -3.82 -27.89 20.20
CA LEU A 400 -3.54 -28.22 18.81
C LEU A 400 -2.07 -27.85 18.48
N PRO A 401 -1.15 -28.83 18.38
CA PRO A 401 0.25 -28.53 18.07
C PRO A 401 0.39 -28.21 16.57
N MET A 402 0.88 -27.01 16.26
CA MET A 402 1.25 -26.60 14.91
C MET A 402 2.68 -26.04 14.95
N PRO A 403 3.60 -26.52 14.11
CA PRO A 403 5.03 -26.19 14.23
C PRO A 403 5.41 -24.75 13.82
N PHE A 404 4.44 -23.94 13.42
CA PHE A 404 4.61 -22.59 12.87
C PHE A 404 3.78 -21.53 13.63
N MET A 405 3.25 -21.89 14.80
CA MET A 405 2.56 -20.97 15.72
C MET A 405 2.66 -21.48 17.16
N PRO A 406 2.38 -20.65 18.18
CA PRO A 406 2.32 -21.11 19.56
C PRO A 406 1.32 -22.25 19.74
N PRO A 407 1.52 -23.15 20.73
CA PRO A 407 0.51 -24.13 21.09
C PRO A 407 -0.82 -23.44 21.40
N LEU A 408 -1.88 -23.79 20.66
CA LEU A 408 -3.21 -23.24 20.84
C LEU A 408 -4.03 -24.18 21.71
N GLY A 409 -4.52 -23.70 22.85
CA GLY A 409 -5.56 -24.39 23.61
C GLY A 409 -6.87 -24.44 22.84
N ILE A 410 -7.82 -25.27 23.29
CA ILE A 410 -9.16 -25.37 22.66
C ILE A 410 -9.85 -23.99 22.62
N ASP A 411 -9.67 -23.18 23.67
CA ASP A 411 -10.24 -21.84 23.79
C ASP A 411 -9.44 -20.75 23.05
N ASP A 412 -8.33 -21.12 22.39
CA ASP A 412 -7.56 -20.25 21.50
C ASP A 412 -7.91 -20.50 20.03
N LEU A 413 -8.62 -21.58 19.72
CA LEU A 413 -9.04 -21.90 18.36
C LEU A 413 -10.21 -21.01 17.93
N PRO A 414 -10.37 -20.76 16.61
CA PRO A 414 -11.54 -20.05 16.12
C PRO A 414 -12.82 -20.80 16.52
N SER A 415 -13.88 -20.07 16.91
CA SER A 415 -15.11 -20.69 17.42
C SER A 415 -15.72 -21.69 16.43
N PHE A 416 -15.55 -21.46 15.13
CA PHE A 416 -16.04 -22.34 14.07
C PHE A 416 -15.29 -23.67 13.98
N VAL A 417 -14.08 -23.75 14.53
CA VAL A 417 -13.31 -24.99 14.69
C VAL A 417 -13.56 -25.60 16.06
N LYS A 418 -13.66 -24.79 17.12
CA LYS A 418 -13.96 -25.27 18.47
C LYS A 418 -15.32 -25.99 18.53
N ASP A 419 -16.34 -25.40 17.92
CA ASP A 419 -17.71 -25.93 17.89
C ASP A 419 -18.37 -25.68 16.52
N PRO A 420 -18.03 -26.49 15.49
CA PRO A 420 -18.60 -26.34 14.15
C PRO A 420 -20.12 -26.60 14.13
N GLY A 421 -20.63 -27.39 15.08
CA GLY A 421 -22.06 -27.76 15.15
C GLY A 421 -22.97 -26.58 15.45
N SER A 422 -22.48 -25.60 16.20
CA SER A 422 -23.20 -24.35 16.47
C SER A 422 -23.26 -23.39 15.27
N TYR A 423 -22.44 -23.62 14.23
CA TYR A 423 -22.31 -22.71 13.07
C TYR A 423 -22.27 -23.44 11.71
N PRO A 424 -23.28 -24.27 11.36
CA PRO A 424 -23.22 -25.15 10.19
C PRO A 424 -23.05 -24.41 8.84
N ALA A 425 -23.75 -23.30 8.62
CA ALA A 425 -23.56 -22.47 7.41
C ALA A 425 -22.14 -21.93 7.29
N VAL A 426 -21.61 -21.39 8.39
CA VAL A 426 -20.28 -20.76 8.41
C VAL A 426 -19.21 -21.83 8.25
N TRP A 427 -19.38 -23.00 8.86
CA TRP A 427 -18.48 -24.13 8.67
C TRP A 427 -18.45 -24.62 7.21
N SER A 428 -19.62 -24.72 6.57
CA SER A 428 -19.73 -25.02 5.14
C SER A 428 -19.00 -23.96 4.28
N LEU A 429 -19.14 -22.67 4.65
CA LEU A 429 -18.45 -21.58 3.99
C LEU A 429 -16.91 -21.67 4.14
N ILE A 430 -16.41 -21.94 5.35
CA ILE A 430 -14.99 -22.09 5.64
C ILE A 430 -14.41 -23.27 4.86
N SER A 431 -15.13 -24.39 4.83
CA SER A 431 -14.74 -25.57 4.03
C SER A 431 -14.58 -25.21 2.54
N LYS A 432 -15.54 -24.45 1.98
CA LYS A 432 -15.46 -23.92 0.61
C LYS A 432 -14.29 -22.95 0.45
N GLN A 433 -14.10 -22.02 1.39
CA GLN A 433 -13.00 -21.04 1.39
C GLN A 433 -11.64 -21.74 1.30
N VAL A 434 -11.40 -22.76 2.13
CA VAL A 434 -10.14 -23.52 2.12
C VAL A 434 -9.96 -24.28 0.79
N SER A 435 -11.02 -24.84 0.22
CA SER A 435 -10.95 -25.51 -1.08
C SER A 435 -10.62 -24.55 -2.23
N THR A 436 -11.12 -23.31 -2.15
CA THR A 436 -10.85 -22.25 -3.14
C THR A 436 -9.47 -21.64 -2.92
N PHE A 437 -8.98 -21.59 -1.67
CA PHE A 437 -7.65 -21.07 -1.35
C PHE A 437 -6.56 -21.76 -2.16
N GLN A 438 -6.67 -23.06 -2.46
CA GLN A 438 -5.69 -23.78 -3.29
C GLN A 438 -5.80 -23.50 -4.80
N LYS A 439 -6.87 -22.83 -5.27
CA LYS A 439 -7.15 -22.59 -6.70
C LYS A 439 -6.83 -21.17 -7.14
N VAL A 440 -6.81 -20.21 -6.21
CA VAL A 440 -6.63 -18.80 -6.55
C VAL A 440 -5.22 -18.48 -7.00
N LYS A 441 -5.09 -17.56 -7.96
CA LYS A 441 -3.78 -17.06 -8.39
C LYS A 441 -3.08 -16.24 -7.30
N TRP A 442 -3.87 -15.49 -6.54
CA TRP A 442 -3.40 -14.63 -5.46
C TRP A 442 -4.34 -14.74 -4.26
N ALA A 443 -3.77 -15.09 -3.11
CA ALA A 443 -4.40 -14.92 -1.81
C ALA A 443 -3.80 -13.68 -1.14
N LEU A 444 -4.59 -12.60 -1.06
CA LEU A 444 -4.20 -11.31 -0.53
C LEU A 444 -4.66 -11.20 0.92
N PHE A 445 -3.76 -11.00 1.86
CA PHE A 445 -4.08 -10.89 3.28
C PHE A 445 -3.94 -9.45 3.75
N ASN A 446 -4.96 -8.95 4.45
CA ASN A 446 -4.84 -7.73 5.23
C ASN A 446 -3.94 -7.98 6.46
N SER A 447 -2.65 -8.17 6.24
CA SER A 447 -1.60 -8.40 7.24
C SER A 447 -0.26 -7.95 6.63
N PHE A 448 0.85 -8.08 7.36
CA PHE A 448 2.19 -7.82 6.84
C PHE A 448 3.17 -8.90 7.30
N ASP A 449 4.17 -9.23 6.46
CA ASP A 449 5.06 -10.39 6.66
C ASP A 449 5.65 -10.48 8.07
N LYS A 450 6.17 -9.37 8.61
CA LYS A 450 6.80 -9.38 9.94
C LYS A 450 5.82 -9.67 11.09
N LEU A 451 4.51 -9.44 10.92
CA LEU A 451 3.50 -9.67 11.96
C LEU A 451 3.23 -11.16 12.17
N GLU A 452 3.31 -11.94 11.10
CA GLU A 452 2.90 -13.35 11.04
C GLU A 452 3.94 -14.19 10.27
N ASP A 453 5.24 -13.89 10.43
CA ASP A 453 6.33 -14.37 9.54
C ASP A 453 6.37 -15.88 9.36
N GLU A 454 6.35 -16.65 10.47
CA GLU A 454 6.37 -18.12 10.41
C GLU A 454 5.12 -18.69 9.75
N VAL A 455 3.96 -18.11 10.06
CA VAL A 455 2.66 -18.52 9.50
C VAL A 455 2.60 -18.22 7.99
N VAL A 456 3.05 -17.03 7.58
CA VAL A 456 3.08 -16.60 6.18
C VAL A 456 4.02 -17.50 5.38
N LYS A 457 5.20 -17.82 5.91
CA LYS A 457 6.14 -18.78 5.29
C LYS A 457 5.51 -20.16 5.14
N TRP A 458 4.80 -20.64 6.15
CA TRP A 458 4.11 -21.93 6.07
C TRP A 458 2.99 -21.93 5.02
N LEU A 459 2.15 -20.89 5.00
CA LEU A 459 1.10 -20.75 3.98
C LEU A 459 1.68 -20.62 2.56
N ALA A 460 2.81 -19.94 2.41
CA ALA A 460 3.49 -19.77 1.13
C ALA A 460 3.97 -21.09 0.49
N ASN A 461 4.18 -22.14 1.29
CA ASN A 461 4.46 -23.49 0.80
C ASN A 461 3.23 -24.18 0.17
N HIS A 462 2.03 -23.65 0.42
CA HIS A 462 0.76 -24.24 -0.02
C HIS A 462 0.07 -23.40 -1.11
N GLN A 463 0.29 -22.07 -1.13
CA GLN A 463 -0.29 -21.16 -2.11
C GLN A 463 0.54 -19.87 -2.26
N SER A 464 0.38 -19.18 -3.40
CA SER A 464 0.85 -17.81 -3.64
C SER A 464 0.12 -16.80 -2.72
N VAL A 465 0.65 -16.66 -1.50
CA VAL A 465 0.19 -15.71 -0.49
C VAL A 465 0.92 -14.37 -0.63
N LYS A 466 0.17 -13.27 -0.48
CA LYS A 466 0.69 -11.90 -0.40
C LYS A 466 0.07 -11.18 0.78
N THR A 467 0.91 -10.74 1.70
CA THR A 467 0.49 -9.79 2.73
C THR A 467 0.46 -8.39 2.11
N ILE A 468 -0.64 -7.66 2.28
CA ILE A 468 -0.91 -6.37 1.61
C ILE A 468 -1.40 -5.28 2.57
N GLY A 469 -1.43 -5.59 3.87
CA GLY A 469 -1.88 -4.71 4.94
C GLY A 469 -0.73 -4.07 5.73
N PRO A 470 -1.05 -3.39 6.84
CA PRO A 470 -2.41 -3.12 7.31
C PRO A 470 -3.17 -2.18 6.38
N THR A 471 -4.40 -2.54 5.98
CA THR A 471 -5.25 -1.72 5.11
C THR A 471 -6.08 -0.71 5.91
N ILE A 472 -5.38 0.15 6.65
CA ILE A 472 -5.96 1.27 7.40
C ILE A 472 -5.77 2.59 6.64
N PRO A 473 -6.54 3.66 6.95
CA PRO A 473 -6.40 4.95 6.28
C PRO A 473 -4.97 5.47 6.38
N SER A 474 -4.45 5.95 5.25
CA SER A 474 -3.05 6.33 5.09
C SER A 474 -2.59 7.35 6.11
N MET A 475 -3.45 8.30 6.53
CA MET A 475 -3.13 9.30 7.55
C MET A 475 -2.65 8.69 8.87
N TYR A 476 -3.19 7.51 9.23
CA TYR A 476 -2.89 6.82 10.49
C TYR A 476 -1.82 5.72 10.35
N LEU A 477 -1.25 5.53 9.17
CA LEU A 477 -0.20 4.52 8.92
C LEU A 477 1.10 5.15 8.42
N ASP A 478 1.08 5.64 7.19
CA ASP A 478 2.28 6.03 6.42
C ASP A 478 2.22 7.45 5.86
N LYS A 479 1.09 8.14 6.04
CA LYS A 479 0.82 9.52 5.61
C LYS A 479 1.14 9.76 4.14
N ARG A 480 0.97 8.72 3.32
CA ARG A 480 1.21 8.75 1.87
C ARG A 480 0.03 9.38 1.13
N LEU A 481 -1.20 9.24 1.58
CA LEU A 481 -2.39 9.85 0.96
C LEU A 481 -2.92 10.92 1.91
N GLU A 482 -2.74 12.20 1.56
CA GLU A 482 -3.03 13.33 2.47
C GLU A 482 -4.53 13.46 2.80
N ASP A 483 -5.40 13.08 1.86
CA ASP A 483 -6.86 13.17 2.01
C ASP A 483 -7.50 11.90 2.58
N ASP A 484 -6.72 10.85 2.87
CA ASP A 484 -7.22 9.57 3.38
C ASP A 484 -7.17 9.53 4.91
N LYS A 485 -8.11 10.25 5.52
CA LYS A 485 -8.21 10.51 6.98
C LYS A 485 -9.24 9.64 7.70
N ASP A 486 -9.97 8.81 6.97
CA ASP A 486 -10.95 7.87 7.49
C ASP A 486 -11.23 6.78 6.44
N TYR A 487 -12.06 5.80 6.78
CA TYR A 487 -12.45 4.76 5.82
C TYR A 487 -13.31 5.32 4.68
N GLY A 488 -14.09 6.37 4.91
CA GLY A 488 -15.02 6.96 3.95
C GLY A 488 -16.37 6.24 3.89
N LEU A 489 -16.56 5.19 4.69
CA LEU A 489 -17.79 4.45 4.85
C LEU A 489 -18.06 4.18 6.34
N SER A 490 -19.27 4.52 6.79
CA SER A 490 -19.75 4.20 8.12
C SER A 490 -21.23 3.83 8.05
N LEU A 491 -21.57 2.62 8.51
CA LEU A 491 -22.97 2.18 8.61
C LEU A 491 -23.70 2.84 9.78
N PHE A 492 -22.96 3.40 10.72
CA PHE A 492 -23.46 4.10 11.91
C PHE A 492 -23.05 5.57 11.86
N LYS A 493 -23.87 6.47 12.42
CA LYS A 493 -23.54 7.90 12.48
C LYS A 493 -22.43 8.11 13.53
N PRO A 494 -21.23 8.60 13.15
CA PRO A 494 -20.14 8.77 14.10
C PRO A 494 -20.30 10.03 14.96
N ASN A 495 -19.96 9.93 16.24
CA ASN A 495 -19.86 11.04 17.20
C ASN A 495 -18.39 11.43 17.45
N THR A 496 -17.57 11.39 16.40
CA THR A 496 -16.11 11.56 16.51
C THR A 496 -15.72 12.91 17.11
N ASP A 497 -16.35 14.02 16.70
CA ASP A 497 -16.03 15.36 17.24
C ASP A 497 -16.22 15.43 18.77
N THR A 498 -17.28 14.80 19.28
CA THR A 498 -17.54 14.68 20.72
C THR A 498 -16.43 13.87 21.40
N CYS A 499 -16.01 12.76 20.79
CA CYS A 499 -14.92 11.92 21.30
C CYS A 499 -13.62 12.72 21.41
N ILE A 500 -13.20 13.37 20.32
CA ILE A 500 -11.94 14.10 20.26
C ILE A 500 -11.94 15.30 21.22
N THR A 501 -13.02 16.08 21.25
CA THR A 501 -13.15 17.21 22.17
C THR A 501 -13.03 16.77 23.63
N TRP A 502 -13.63 15.64 23.99
CA TRP A 502 -13.53 15.10 25.35
C TRP A 502 -12.13 14.58 25.65
N LEU A 503 -11.51 13.86 24.72
CA LEU A 503 -10.15 13.32 24.85
C LEU A 503 -9.10 14.42 24.97
N ASP A 504 -9.27 15.57 24.32
CA ASP A 504 -8.38 16.74 24.41
C ASP A 504 -8.27 17.29 25.84
N THR A 505 -9.27 17.03 26.69
CA THR A 505 -9.28 17.45 28.10
C THR A 505 -8.59 16.47 29.05
N LYS A 506 -8.09 15.34 28.55
CA LYS A 506 -7.52 14.25 29.36
C LYS A 506 -6.00 14.21 29.25
N ASP A 507 -5.37 13.68 30.29
CA ASP A 507 -3.93 13.48 30.33
C ASP A 507 -3.48 12.40 29.36
N ILE A 508 -2.19 12.41 29.04
CA ILE A 508 -1.59 11.48 28.10
C ILE A 508 -1.62 10.06 28.67
N ASN A 509 -2.09 9.08 27.89
CA ASN A 509 -2.32 7.69 28.30
C ASN A 509 -3.21 7.51 29.55
N SER A 510 -4.21 8.36 29.77
CA SER A 510 -5.09 8.27 30.94
C SER A 510 -6.47 7.66 30.64
N VAL A 511 -6.78 7.33 29.38
CA VAL A 511 -8.10 6.89 28.94
C VAL A 511 -8.08 5.44 28.46
N VAL A 512 -9.01 4.63 28.98
CA VAL A 512 -9.36 3.30 28.46
C VAL A 512 -10.38 3.47 27.34
N TYR A 513 -10.01 3.16 26.10
CA TYR A 513 -10.97 3.07 25.01
C TYR A 513 -11.62 1.68 25.00
N VAL A 514 -12.94 1.60 24.84
CA VAL A 514 -13.70 0.34 24.90
C VAL A 514 -14.60 0.20 23.68
N SER A 515 -14.43 -0.88 22.91
CA SER A 515 -15.26 -1.19 21.74
C SER A 515 -15.26 -2.69 21.41
N PHE A 516 -16.46 -3.26 21.27
CA PHE A 516 -16.70 -4.66 20.89
C PHE A 516 -17.11 -4.81 19.42
N GLY A 517 -16.83 -3.78 18.60
CA GLY A 517 -17.07 -3.82 17.16
C GLY A 517 -18.54 -3.72 16.75
N SER A 518 -18.84 -4.08 15.50
CA SER A 518 -20.17 -3.89 14.90
C SER A 518 -21.12 -5.08 15.04
N MET A 519 -20.63 -6.25 15.45
CA MET A 519 -21.41 -7.51 15.45
C MET A 519 -21.51 -8.18 16.82
N ALA A 520 -20.52 -8.04 17.69
CA ALA A 520 -20.59 -8.66 19.02
C ALA A 520 -21.68 -7.97 19.86
N SER A 521 -22.48 -8.78 20.54
CA SER A 521 -23.51 -8.35 21.47
C SER A 521 -23.25 -9.07 22.79
N LEU A 522 -22.97 -8.29 23.84
CA LEU A 522 -22.73 -8.86 25.16
C LEU A 522 -24.08 -9.17 25.81
N GLY A 523 -24.13 -10.26 26.60
CA GLY A 523 -25.27 -10.52 27.48
C GLY A 523 -25.37 -9.48 28.59
N GLU A 524 -26.56 -9.32 29.18
CA GLU A 524 -26.80 -8.37 30.27
C GLU A 524 -25.82 -8.55 31.44
N GLU A 525 -25.60 -9.79 31.89
CA GLU A 525 -24.65 -10.10 32.98
C GLU A 525 -23.22 -9.63 32.62
N GLN A 526 -22.77 -9.87 31.39
CA GLN A 526 -21.43 -9.46 30.97
C GLN A 526 -21.32 -7.95 30.79
N MET A 527 -22.37 -7.28 30.31
CA MET A 527 -22.44 -5.83 30.20
C MET A 527 -22.35 -5.17 31.58
N GLU A 528 -23.04 -5.75 32.57
CA GLU A 528 -23.01 -5.29 33.96
C GLU A 528 -21.61 -5.44 34.58
N GLU A 529 -20.98 -6.62 34.45
CA GLU A 529 -19.62 -6.83 34.98
C GLU A 529 -18.60 -5.87 34.34
N LEU A 530 -18.71 -5.64 33.03
CA LEU A 530 -17.85 -4.69 32.31
C LEU A 530 -18.05 -3.25 32.80
N ALA A 531 -19.29 -2.81 32.94
CA ALA A 531 -19.62 -1.49 33.44
C ALA A 531 -19.02 -1.27 34.84
N TRP A 532 -19.25 -2.19 35.77
CA TRP A 532 -18.72 -2.06 37.11
C TRP A 532 -17.20 -2.22 37.18
N GLY A 533 -16.59 -3.05 36.33
CA GLY A 533 -15.13 -3.16 36.22
C GLY A 533 -14.48 -1.85 35.79
N LEU A 534 -15.05 -1.20 34.76
CA LEU A 534 -14.60 0.13 34.31
C LEU A 534 -14.70 1.18 35.43
N LYS A 535 -15.83 1.24 36.14
CA LYS A 535 -16.00 2.19 37.25
C LYS A 535 -15.00 1.93 38.38
N ARG A 536 -14.78 0.66 38.73
CA ARG A 536 -13.84 0.25 39.80
C ARG A 536 -12.39 0.56 39.47
N SER A 537 -12.00 0.46 38.20
CA SER A 537 -10.65 0.81 37.72
C SER A 537 -10.27 2.27 37.99
N ASN A 538 -11.25 3.13 38.28
CA ASN A 538 -11.08 4.55 38.53
C ASN A 538 -10.39 5.34 37.38
N SER A 539 -10.26 4.72 36.20
CA SER A 539 -9.70 5.31 34.99
C SER A 539 -10.74 6.17 34.27
N TYR A 540 -10.28 7.10 33.43
CA TYR A 540 -11.15 7.70 32.42
C TYR A 540 -11.46 6.64 31.36
N PHE A 541 -12.69 6.59 30.85
CA PHE A 541 -13.02 5.65 29.79
C PHE A 541 -13.91 6.27 28.71
N LEU A 542 -13.68 5.86 27.48
CA LEU A 542 -14.54 6.17 26.34
C LEU A 542 -15.10 4.85 25.82
N TRP A 543 -16.40 4.65 25.96
CA TRP A 543 -17.06 3.39 25.61
C TRP A 543 -18.04 3.58 24.45
N VAL A 544 -17.80 2.84 23.37
CA VAL A 544 -18.73 2.70 22.26
C VAL A 544 -19.81 1.68 22.62
N VAL A 545 -21.04 2.15 22.84
CA VAL A 545 -22.22 1.33 23.14
C VAL A 545 -23.28 1.64 22.09
N ARG A 546 -23.55 0.70 21.18
CA ARG A 546 -24.54 0.90 20.12
C ARG A 546 -25.92 1.13 20.71
N GLU A 547 -26.76 1.91 20.04
CA GLU A 547 -28.15 2.21 20.46
C GLU A 547 -28.95 0.94 20.80
N SER A 548 -28.74 -0.15 20.06
CA SER A 548 -29.40 -1.45 20.29
C SER A 548 -28.93 -2.20 21.54
N GLU A 549 -27.89 -1.72 22.22
CA GLU A 549 -27.28 -2.34 23.40
C GLU A 549 -27.42 -1.45 24.64
N GLU A 550 -27.87 -0.20 24.50
CA GLU A 550 -27.98 0.78 25.59
C GLU A 550 -28.87 0.28 26.73
N GLU A 551 -29.93 -0.47 26.41
CA GLU A 551 -30.86 -1.04 27.40
C GLU A 551 -30.23 -2.05 28.36
N LYS A 552 -29.04 -2.58 28.03
CA LYS A 552 -28.31 -3.55 28.85
C LYS A 552 -27.37 -2.89 29.86
N LEU A 553 -27.17 -1.57 29.77
CA LEU A 553 -26.35 -0.85 30.74
C LEU A 553 -27.04 -0.87 32.12
N PRO A 554 -26.28 -1.00 33.22
CA PRO A 554 -26.87 -0.94 34.55
C PRO A 554 -27.59 0.39 34.79
N THR A 555 -28.70 0.34 35.53
CA THR A 555 -29.49 1.52 35.88
C THR A 555 -28.62 2.60 36.53
N ASN A 556 -28.76 3.86 36.09
CA ASN A 556 -28.02 5.03 36.55
C ASN A 556 -26.50 5.01 36.28
N PHE A 557 -25.96 4.00 35.57
CA PHE A 557 -24.52 3.86 35.38
C PHE A 557 -23.90 5.04 34.61
N VAL A 558 -24.61 5.53 33.57
CA VAL A 558 -24.14 6.64 32.73
C VAL A 558 -24.06 7.93 33.55
N GLU A 559 -25.08 8.21 34.36
CA GLU A 559 -25.12 9.37 35.24
C GLU A 559 -24.03 9.30 36.32
N GLU A 560 -23.89 8.15 36.98
CA GLU A 560 -22.91 7.92 38.05
C GLU A 560 -21.45 8.00 37.59
N THR A 561 -21.21 7.82 36.30
CA THR A 561 -19.85 7.83 35.72
C THR A 561 -19.58 9.05 34.85
N SER A 562 -20.51 10.00 34.74
CA SER A 562 -20.42 11.16 33.84
C SER A 562 -19.17 12.04 34.02
N GLU A 563 -18.53 12.02 35.20
CA GLU A 563 -17.26 12.73 35.45
C GLU A 563 -16.04 12.06 34.79
N LYS A 564 -16.09 10.74 34.56
CA LYS A 564 -14.94 9.94 34.05
C LYS A 564 -15.22 9.17 32.76
N GLY A 565 -16.48 8.88 32.47
CA GLY A 565 -16.93 8.11 31.32
C GLY A 565 -17.51 8.98 30.22
N LEU A 566 -17.18 8.67 28.97
CA LEU A 566 -17.90 9.15 27.80
C LEU A 566 -18.52 7.94 27.07
N PHE A 567 -19.83 8.02 26.82
CA PHE A 567 -20.57 7.02 26.05
C PHE A 567 -20.95 7.60 24.70
N VAL A 568 -20.73 6.84 23.64
CA VAL A 568 -21.13 7.19 22.28
C VAL A 568 -21.65 5.96 21.55
N SER A 569 -22.58 6.16 20.63
CA SER A 569 -23.12 5.05 19.82
C SER A 569 -22.13 4.57 18.76
N TRP A 570 -21.31 5.47 18.23
CA TRP A 570 -20.27 5.16 17.26
C TRP A 570 -19.19 6.24 17.18
N CYS A 571 -17.99 5.90 16.71
CA CYS A 571 -16.90 6.86 16.45
C CYS A 571 -15.97 6.36 15.32
N HIS A 572 -15.13 7.27 14.79
CA HIS A 572 -13.99 6.88 13.97
C HIS A 572 -12.89 6.28 14.85
N GLN A 573 -12.96 4.95 15.04
CA GLN A 573 -12.12 4.23 15.99
C GLN A 573 -10.61 4.49 15.83
N VAL A 574 -10.08 4.42 14.60
CA VAL A 574 -8.65 4.67 14.35
C VAL A 574 -8.20 6.09 14.73
N GLU A 575 -9.10 7.08 14.63
CA GLU A 575 -8.84 8.47 15.04
C GLU A 575 -8.80 8.59 16.57
N VAL A 576 -9.72 7.91 17.26
CA VAL A 576 -9.72 7.80 18.72
C VAL A 576 -8.45 7.10 19.22
N LEU A 577 -8.09 5.95 18.63
CA LEU A 577 -6.88 5.20 18.96
C LEU A 577 -5.59 6.01 18.70
N ALA A 578 -5.60 6.91 17.72
CA ALA A 578 -4.46 7.78 17.43
C ALA A 578 -4.32 8.94 18.44
N HIS A 579 -5.31 9.17 19.30
CA HIS A 579 -5.31 10.26 20.25
C HIS A 579 -4.39 9.97 21.45
N LYS A 580 -3.52 10.93 21.80
CA LYS A 580 -2.50 10.82 22.86
C LYS A 580 -3.05 10.46 24.25
N ALA A 581 -4.32 10.73 24.50
CA ALA A 581 -4.97 10.45 25.79
C ALA A 581 -5.33 8.98 25.95
N VAL A 582 -5.51 8.22 24.86
CA VAL A 582 -5.80 6.79 24.92
C VAL A 582 -4.56 6.06 25.43
N GLY A 583 -4.69 5.40 26.56
CA GLY A 583 -3.64 4.60 27.20
C GLY A 583 -3.71 3.13 26.81
N CYS A 584 -4.92 2.58 26.68
CA CYS A 584 -5.14 1.21 26.23
C CYS A 584 -6.50 1.04 25.55
N PHE A 585 -6.66 -0.09 24.87
CA PHE A 585 -7.87 -0.45 24.15
C PHE A 585 -8.45 -1.79 24.63
N MET A 586 -9.60 -1.75 25.29
CA MET A 586 -10.38 -2.94 25.59
C MET A 586 -11.21 -3.36 24.38
N THR A 587 -10.94 -4.56 23.88
CA THR A 587 -11.39 -4.99 22.56
C THR A 587 -11.75 -6.47 22.51
N HIS A 588 -12.77 -6.77 21.71
CA HIS A 588 -13.10 -8.12 21.27
C HIS A 588 -12.03 -8.78 20.37
N CYS A 589 -10.94 -8.10 20.00
CA CYS A 589 -9.88 -8.64 19.13
C CYS A 589 -10.31 -9.01 17.70
N GLY A 590 -11.34 -8.34 17.16
CA GLY A 590 -11.63 -8.41 15.73
C GLY A 590 -10.44 -7.91 14.90
N TRP A 591 -10.13 -8.60 13.80
CA TRP A 591 -8.85 -8.43 13.08
C TRP A 591 -8.52 -6.98 12.70
N ASN A 592 -9.48 -6.22 12.16
CA ASN A 592 -9.23 -4.82 11.79
C ASN A 592 -8.96 -3.94 13.01
N SER A 593 -9.72 -4.11 14.10
CA SER A 593 -9.51 -3.35 15.34
C SER A 593 -8.14 -3.64 15.94
N THR A 594 -7.69 -4.90 15.87
CA THR A 594 -6.35 -5.31 16.28
C THR A 594 -5.27 -4.62 15.43
N LEU A 595 -5.44 -4.58 14.10
CA LEU A 595 -4.52 -3.88 13.20
C LEU A 595 -4.48 -2.37 13.43
N GLU A 596 -5.63 -1.74 13.72
CA GLU A 596 -5.71 -0.31 14.05
C GLU A 596 -4.92 -0.01 15.33
N ALA A 597 -5.12 -0.81 16.38
CA ALA A 597 -4.41 -0.65 17.66
C ALA A 597 -2.90 -0.85 17.52
N LEU A 598 -2.47 -1.93 16.84
CA LEU A 598 -1.07 -2.19 16.51
C LEU A 598 -0.45 -1.03 15.72
N SER A 599 -1.20 -0.45 14.78
CA SER A 599 -0.73 0.65 13.95
C SER A 599 -0.69 1.99 14.68
N GLN A 600 -1.38 2.13 15.81
CA GLN A 600 -1.26 3.30 16.70
C GLN A 600 -0.30 3.06 17.87
N GLY A 601 0.13 1.82 18.08
CA GLY A 601 0.99 1.43 19.21
C GLY A 601 0.25 1.40 20.54
N VAL A 602 -1.07 1.17 20.50
CA VAL A 602 -1.94 1.17 21.69
C VAL A 602 -2.01 -0.26 22.26
N PRO A 603 -1.62 -0.47 23.53
CA PRO A 603 -1.79 -1.74 24.23
C PRO A 603 -3.26 -2.17 24.30
N MET A 604 -3.51 -3.48 24.31
CA MET A 604 -4.85 -4.04 24.28
C MET A 604 -5.20 -4.82 25.56
N ILE A 605 -6.47 -4.72 25.94
CA ILE A 605 -7.11 -5.64 26.90
C ILE A 605 -8.06 -6.50 26.08
N ALA A 606 -7.65 -7.75 25.85
CA ALA A 606 -8.31 -8.67 24.96
C ALA A 606 -9.45 -9.42 25.68
N MET A 607 -10.69 -9.19 25.23
CA MET A 607 -11.88 -9.88 25.73
C MET A 607 -12.65 -10.49 24.54
N PRO A 608 -12.12 -11.57 23.93
CA PRO A 608 -12.65 -12.14 22.70
C PRO A 608 -14.05 -12.74 22.91
N CYS A 609 -14.93 -12.61 21.90
CA CYS A 609 -16.28 -13.15 21.96
C CYS A 609 -16.44 -14.43 21.13
N TRP A 610 -16.15 -14.39 19.82
CA TRP A 610 -16.37 -15.53 18.90
C TRP A 610 -15.56 -15.41 17.59
N ALA A 611 -15.75 -16.35 16.66
CA ALA A 611 -15.04 -16.43 15.37
C ALA A 611 -13.51 -16.52 15.56
N ASP A 612 -12.75 -15.65 14.90
CA ASP A 612 -11.30 -15.57 14.88
C ASP A 612 -10.71 -14.86 16.10
N GLN A 613 -11.55 -14.19 16.89
CA GLN A 613 -11.17 -13.35 18.02
C GLN A 613 -10.34 -14.06 19.09
N PRO A 614 -10.65 -15.30 19.51
CA PRO A 614 -9.84 -16.00 20.52
C PRO A 614 -8.39 -16.24 20.04
N THR A 615 -8.22 -16.59 18.76
CA THR A 615 -6.90 -16.75 18.16
C THR A 615 -6.16 -15.41 18.09
N ASN A 616 -6.85 -14.34 17.69
CA ASN A 616 -6.24 -13.01 17.67
C ASN A 616 -5.82 -12.56 19.08
N ALA A 617 -6.64 -12.83 20.11
CA ALA A 617 -6.32 -12.54 21.51
C ALA A 617 -5.06 -13.29 21.99
N LYS A 618 -4.92 -14.57 21.61
CA LYS A 618 -3.73 -15.37 21.88
C LYS A 618 -2.46 -14.75 21.28
N PHE A 619 -2.55 -14.21 20.05
CA PHE A 619 -1.42 -13.54 19.41
C PHE A 619 -1.11 -12.18 20.06
N VAL A 620 -2.12 -11.43 20.48
CA VAL A 620 -1.97 -10.16 21.22
C VAL A 620 -1.19 -10.36 22.51
N GLU A 621 -1.50 -11.42 23.26
CA GLU A 621 -0.88 -11.72 24.55
C GLU A 621 0.49 -12.41 24.41
N ASP A 622 0.57 -13.51 23.66
CA ASP A 622 1.73 -14.42 23.72
C ASP A 622 2.76 -14.20 22.60
N VAL A 623 2.36 -13.64 21.45
CA VAL A 623 3.23 -13.54 20.27
C VAL A 623 3.76 -12.13 20.12
N TRP A 624 2.86 -11.16 20.15
CA TRP A 624 3.21 -9.76 19.98
C TRP A 624 3.48 -9.06 21.30
N GLU A 625 2.99 -9.64 22.41
CA GLU A 625 3.16 -9.15 23.78
C GLU A 625 2.75 -7.67 23.89
N VAL A 626 1.59 -7.33 23.32
CA VAL A 626 1.02 -5.97 23.29
C VAL A 626 -0.28 -5.86 24.09
N GLY A 627 -0.62 -6.86 24.88
CA GLY A 627 -1.82 -6.84 25.68
C GLY A 627 -1.92 -7.99 26.67
N VAL A 628 -3.00 -7.98 27.43
CA VAL A 628 -3.41 -9.07 28.34
C VAL A 628 -4.76 -9.61 27.89
N ARG A 629 -5.00 -10.90 28.15
CA ARG A 629 -6.32 -11.51 27.91
C ARG A 629 -7.11 -11.56 29.21
N VAL A 630 -8.34 -11.07 29.14
CA VAL A 630 -9.32 -11.15 30.24
C VAL A 630 -9.72 -12.61 30.43
N THR A 631 -9.60 -13.09 31.66
CA THR A 631 -10.05 -14.43 32.04
C THR A 631 -11.55 -14.45 32.35
N VAL A 632 -12.16 -15.63 32.20
CA VAL A 632 -13.60 -15.82 32.41
C VAL A 632 -13.83 -16.94 33.41
N ASP A 633 -14.95 -16.85 34.14
CA ASP A 633 -15.39 -17.91 35.05
C ASP A 633 -15.93 -19.14 34.28
N GLU A 634 -16.40 -20.14 35.02
CA GLU A 634 -16.98 -21.37 34.46
C GLU A 634 -18.22 -21.14 33.57
N LYS A 635 -18.87 -19.97 33.69
CA LYS A 635 -20.01 -19.57 32.85
C LYS A 635 -19.57 -18.77 31.61
N GLY A 636 -18.28 -18.51 31.45
CA GLY A 636 -17.74 -17.66 30.39
C GLY A 636 -17.92 -16.16 30.67
N ILE A 637 -18.13 -15.77 31.94
CA ILE A 637 -18.29 -14.37 32.34
C ILE A 637 -16.97 -13.81 32.88
N ALA A 638 -16.50 -12.72 32.28
CA ALA A 638 -15.41 -11.91 32.83
C ALA A 638 -15.94 -11.07 33.99
N LYS A 639 -15.43 -11.29 35.20
CA LYS A 639 -15.84 -10.56 36.41
C LYS A 639 -15.25 -9.15 36.46
N ARG A 640 -15.95 -8.23 37.11
CA ARG A 640 -15.53 -6.84 37.29
C ARG A 640 -14.17 -6.71 37.96
N GLU A 641 -13.82 -7.60 38.89
CA GLU A 641 -12.50 -7.61 39.54
C GLU A 641 -11.38 -7.94 38.56
N GLU A 642 -11.60 -8.91 37.67
CA GLU A 642 -10.66 -9.28 36.61
C GLU A 642 -10.50 -8.14 35.60
N ILE A 643 -11.60 -7.50 35.22
CA ILE A 643 -11.61 -6.35 34.30
C ILE A 643 -10.83 -5.18 34.92
N GLU A 644 -11.06 -4.89 36.21
CA GLU A 644 -10.32 -3.89 36.98
C GLU A 644 -8.82 -4.21 37.01
N GLU A 645 -8.45 -5.46 37.28
CA GLU A 645 -7.04 -5.89 37.37
C GLU A 645 -6.34 -5.79 36.02
N CYS A 646 -6.97 -6.24 34.93
CA CYS A 646 -6.45 -6.08 33.57
C CYS A 646 -6.22 -4.61 33.20
N ILE A 647 -7.17 -3.72 33.53
CA ILE A 647 -7.01 -2.28 33.28
C ILE A 647 -5.82 -1.74 34.06
N ARG A 648 -5.71 -2.07 35.34
CA ARG A 648 -4.62 -1.62 36.19
C ARG A 648 -3.26 -2.12 35.70
N GLU A 649 -3.14 -3.39 35.32
CA GLU A 649 -1.89 -3.95 34.82
C GLU A 649 -1.42 -3.26 33.54
N VAL A 650 -2.32 -2.99 32.59
CA VAL A 650 -1.96 -2.35 31.32
C VAL A 650 -1.67 -0.86 31.49
N MET A 651 -2.42 -0.17 32.36
CA MET A 651 -2.30 1.29 32.53
C MET A 651 -1.18 1.69 33.50
N GLU A 652 -0.94 0.90 34.56
CA GLU A 652 -0.08 1.27 35.69
C GLU A 652 1.03 0.24 35.96
N GLY A 653 0.87 -1.00 35.50
CA GLY A 653 1.79 -2.12 35.78
C GLY A 653 3.11 -2.08 35.01
N GLU A 654 4.08 -2.86 35.50
CA GLU A 654 5.37 -3.02 34.82
C GLU A 654 5.22 -3.68 33.45
N ARG A 655 4.35 -4.70 33.32
CA ARG A 655 4.08 -5.34 32.03
C ARG A 655 3.37 -4.38 31.07
N GLY A 656 2.53 -3.47 31.56
CA GLY A 656 1.94 -2.40 30.75
C GLY A 656 2.99 -1.53 30.03
N ASN A 657 4.10 -1.21 30.72
CA ASN A 657 5.23 -0.49 30.11
C ASN A 657 5.98 -1.31 29.06
N GLU A 658 6.02 -2.64 29.20
CA GLU A 658 6.56 -3.56 28.17
C GLU A 658 5.64 -3.61 26.95
N MET A 659 4.33 -3.80 27.17
CA MET A 659 3.32 -3.82 26.10
C MET A 659 3.34 -2.56 25.28
N LYS A 660 3.52 -1.39 25.90
CA LYS A 660 3.66 -0.12 25.20
C LYS A 660 4.91 -0.03 24.34
N ARG A 661 6.05 -0.54 24.84
CA ARG A 661 7.30 -0.62 24.05
C ARG A 661 7.13 -1.55 22.85
N ASN A 662 6.46 -2.70 23.05
CA ASN A 662 6.13 -3.63 21.98
C ASN A 662 5.14 -3.02 20.98
N GLY A 663 4.14 -2.28 21.45
CA GLY A 663 3.18 -1.55 20.61
C GLY A 663 3.89 -0.57 19.68
N GLU A 664 4.80 0.26 20.19
CA GLU A 664 5.59 1.18 19.37
C GLU A 664 6.50 0.45 18.35
N LYS A 665 7.08 -0.69 18.72
CA LYS A 665 7.81 -1.55 17.78
C LYS A 665 6.91 -2.02 16.64
N TRP A 666 5.74 -2.58 16.95
CA TRP A 666 4.81 -3.10 15.94
C TRP A 666 4.23 -2.00 15.05
N LYS A 667 3.96 -0.82 15.60
CA LYS A 667 3.57 0.37 14.85
C LYS A 667 4.57 0.75 13.76
N GLU A 668 5.86 0.83 14.11
CA GLU A 668 6.89 1.15 13.12
C GLU A 668 7.06 0.02 12.09
N LEU A 669 6.96 -1.25 12.51
CA LEU A 669 6.99 -2.38 11.59
C LEU A 669 5.79 -2.41 10.63
N GLY A 670 4.58 -2.11 11.09
CA GLY A 670 3.37 -2.03 10.25
C GLY A 670 3.49 -0.91 9.21
N LYS A 671 4.05 0.24 9.61
CA LYS A 671 4.37 1.34 8.70
C LYS A 671 5.45 0.97 7.68
N GLU A 672 6.45 0.17 8.05
CA GLU A 672 7.42 -0.39 7.10
C GLU A 672 6.77 -1.36 6.12
N GLY A 673 5.95 -2.29 6.61
CA GLY A 673 5.23 -3.28 5.82
C GLY A 673 4.25 -2.67 4.82
N SER A 674 3.71 -1.49 5.13
CA SER A 674 2.79 -0.77 4.25
C SER A 674 3.43 -0.25 2.94
N LYS A 675 4.76 -0.11 2.88
CA LYS A 675 5.46 0.63 1.81
C LYS A 675 5.49 -0.13 0.49
#